data_AF-A0A364NF50-F1
#
_entry.id   AF-A0A364NF50-F1
#
_cell.length_a   1.000
_cell.length_b   1.000
_cell.length_c   1.000
_cell.angle_alpha   90.00
_cell.angle_beta   90.00
_cell.angle_gamma   90.00
#
_symmetry.space_group_name_H-M   'P 1'
#
loop_
_entity.id
_entity.type
_entity.pdbx_description
1 polymer ?
#
loop_
_entity_poly.entity_id
_entity_poly.type
_entity_poly.pdbx_seq_one_letter_code
_entity_poly.pdbx_strand_id
1 'polypeptide(L)'
;MTTGRGNGRNGAGKEAQTVPDYASSAGSTGRNDVRLLRNEAEVSELHSLVHLLLPLEDASRRPMNSTRDPFNLRTKATFKTPSAFGILQNAAKKTASQAVESSKQAVQATKQAIQDSDMSFAIPRNVPNFESAQRKFEDNVWNKLPGNEKGLPMYKDKPSGKVYGYGGGGARGRRGFARSKRGMGLIALVVLGLFYWFGWSSGGTSVGGAQDDTDRGKSLASKLGGSATGKTSKADWEKRRQAVKDAFLLSWNAYEEHGWGYDEYHPVSKKGRYMAEPSGLGWIIVDALDTLMIMNLTKELNHAREWISTSLDYDKKQDVNTFETTIRMLGGLLSAHYLQDTLPGLKPANANEEDVFLEKATDLADRLMGAYESPSGVPWASVILSDAKGEASHADGGASSTAEATTLQLEMKYLAYLTGEAQYWDVSERVMQVVDNLGAKDGLLPIFIYADKGTFRGNEIRWGSRGDSYYEYLPKQYLQTQKQEPVYQEMWNESLRGAKKHLLTYTKNSHFTVLAERPNGIQGNLHPKMDHLVCFLPGTIALAVTGGAPLSEARKLPTWGAEQEEDITLARELTKTCMGMYKVTATGLAPEIAHFVLDDPPKMYRTEILASKSELDTQVPEGEGWKADFNIKPADSHNLQRPETVESLLYMWRITGDDVYREWGWEMFESFVKHTAVEGNGGFSSVGDVTKIPPPTRDNMESFWLAETLKYMYLLFSPDDLLPLDQIVFNTEAHAFPRFDASKKRFKTGWERIPRDDKGNLVPKKAVEEKKTS
;
A
#
# COMPACT_ATOMS: atom_id res chain seq x y z
N MET A 1 -55.92 19.89 36.28
CA MET A 1 -56.77 21.10 36.39
C MET A 1 -56.36 22.09 35.33
N THR A 2 -57.28 22.95 34.84
CA THR A 2 -57.05 24.26 34.17
C THR A 2 -55.93 24.38 33.12
N THR A 3 -56.19 24.50 31.80
CA THR A 3 -56.60 25.75 31.07
C THR A 3 -55.68 26.96 31.29
N GLY A 4 -55.26 27.76 30.31
CA GLY A 4 -55.62 27.83 28.88
C GLY A 4 -55.99 29.26 28.43
N ARG A 5 -55.27 29.84 27.45
CA ARG A 5 -55.44 31.12 26.71
C ARG A 5 -54.35 31.11 25.59
N GLY A 6 -54.44 31.72 24.39
CA GLY A 6 -55.25 32.83 23.86
C GLY A 6 -54.35 34.08 23.67
N ASN A 7 -54.35 34.86 22.58
CA ASN A 7 -55.22 34.94 21.38
C ASN A 7 -54.59 35.85 20.27
N GLY A 8 -55.05 35.78 19.01
CA GLY A 8 -54.73 36.71 17.88
C GLY A 8 -54.43 35.97 16.56
N ARG A 9 -55.17 36.10 15.44
CA ARG A 9 -55.54 37.26 14.57
C ARG A 9 -54.36 37.87 13.78
N ASN A 10 -54.44 38.22 12.49
CA ASN A 10 -55.39 37.89 11.40
C ASN A 10 -54.77 38.36 10.05
N GLY A 11 -55.00 37.66 8.93
CA GLY A 11 -54.60 38.11 7.58
C GLY A 11 -55.11 37.14 6.51
N ALA A 12 -55.53 37.63 5.33
CA ALA A 12 -56.32 36.85 4.37
C ALA A 12 -55.91 37.03 2.90
N GLY A 13 -56.06 35.95 2.13
CA GLY A 13 -56.02 35.86 0.67
C GLY A 13 -56.73 34.57 0.24
N LYS A 14 -57.44 34.58 -0.89
CA LYS A 14 -58.42 33.54 -1.28
C LYS A 14 -58.40 33.30 -2.80
N GLU A 15 -58.55 32.03 -3.20
CA GLU A 15 -59.41 31.48 -4.29
C GLU A 15 -59.49 32.15 -5.69
N ALA A 16 -59.72 31.45 -6.81
CA ALA A 16 -59.70 30.02 -7.15
C ALA A 16 -59.86 29.80 -8.68
N GLN A 17 -59.57 28.58 -9.16
CA GLN A 17 -60.16 27.83 -10.29
C GLN A 17 -60.65 28.53 -11.59
N THR A 18 -60.30 27.95 -12.76
CA THR A 18 -61.29 27.25 -13.65
C THR A 18 -60.62 26.49 -14.81
N VAL A 19 -61.36 25.53 -15.39
CA VAL A 19 -61.08 24.75 -16.64
C VAL A 19 -62.40 24.68 -17.43
N PRO A 20 -62.41 24.44 -18.75
CA PRO A 20 -62.85 23.11 -19.24
C PRO A 20 -62.23 22.63 -20.58
N ASP A 21 -62.40 21.33 -20.87
CA ASP A 21 -62.01 20.62 -22.12
C ASP A 21 -62.96 20.85 -23.32
N TYR A 22 -62.57 20.37 -24.53
CA TYR A 22 -63.47 19.61 -25.44
C TYR A 22 -62.71 18.84 -26.57
N ALA A 23 -63.19 17.61 -26.85
CA ALA A 23 -63.19 16.76 -28.07
C ALA A 23 -62.39 17.09 -29.38
N SER A 24 -62.13 16.16 -30.33
CA SER A 24 -62.05 14.66 -30.35
C SER A 24 -61.58 14.12 -31.73
N SER A 25 -61.10 12.86 -31.74
CA SER A 25 -61.28 11.83 -32.80
C SER A 25 -60.77 11.98 -34.26
N ALA A 26 -59.96 10.98 -34.66
CA ALA A 26 -60.01 10.20 -35.92
C ALA A 26 -59.59 10.80 -37.28
N GLY A 27 -59.28 9.89 -38.23
CA GLY A 27 -59.23 10.17 -39.68
C GLY A 27 -57.88 9.86 -40.36
N SER A 28 -57.92 9.12 -41.48
CA SER A 28 -56.75 8.82 -42.32
C SER A 28 -57.04 9.10 -43.81
N THR A 29 -55.99 9.03 -44.64
CA THR A 29 -55.98 9.07 -46.13
C THR A 29 -56.10 10.44 -46.85
N GLY A 30 -54.97 10.90 -47.43
CA GLY A 30 -54.67 10.73 -48.86
C GLY A 30 -55.10 11.80 -49.90
N ARG A 31 -54.19 12.06 -50.87
CA ARG A 31 -54.37 12.80 -52.15
C ARG A 31 -54.63 14.32 -52.02
N ASN A 32 -54.44 15.22 -52.99
CA ASN A 32 -53.74 15.34 -54.30
C ASN A 32 -53.61 16.89 -54.59
N ASP A 33 -53.10 17.51 -55.68
CA ASP A 33 -52.61 17.16 -57.02
C ASP A 33 -51.80 18.34 -57.66
N VAL A 34 -51.29 18.20 -58.92
CA VAL A 34 -51.23 19.26 -60.00
C VAL A 34 -50.36 20.54 -59.77
N ARG A 35 -49.48 21.03 -60.68
CA ARG A 35 -49.18 20.73 -62.11
C ARG A 35 -47.86 21.37 -62.65
N LEU A 36 -47.44 20.96 -63.87
CA LEU A 36 -46.64 21.69 -64.91
C LEU A 36 -45.11 21.88 -64.64
N LEU A 37 -44.14 21.71 -65.57
CA LEU A 37 -44.11 21.43 -67.04
C LEU A 37 -42.83 20.63 -67.46
N ARG A 38 -42.94 19.71 -68.44
CA ARG A 38 -42.03 19.32 -69.58
C ARG A 38 -40.49 19.13 -69.40
N ASN A 39 -39.76 18.24 -70.11
CA ASN A 39 -40.09 17.21 -71.13
C ASN A 39 -38.95 16.15 -71.29
N GLU A 40 -39.32 14.89 -71.64
CA GLU A 40 -38.65 13.91 -72.57
C GLU A 40 -37.12 13.55 -72.45
N ALA A 41 -36.64 12.30 -72.67
CA ALA A 41 -37.27 11.02 -73.08
C ALA A 41 -36.43 9.75 -72.69
N GLU A 42 -37.13 8.60 -72.44
CA GLU A 42 -36.88 7.19 -72.92
C GLU A 42 -35.52 6.44 -72.71
N VAL A 43 -35.40 5.08 -72.59
CA VAL A 43 -36.35 3.92 -72.72
C VAL A 43 -35.89 2.60 -71.99
N SER A 44 -36.85 1.70 -71.66
CA SER A 44 -36.81 0.21 -71.38
C SER A 44 -35.85 -0.44 -70.33
N GLU A 45 -36.31 -1.21 -69.31
CA GLU A 45 -36.53 -2.70 -69.20
C GLU A 45 -35.26 -3.59 -68.93
N LEU A 46 -35.25 -4.79 -68.31
CA LEU A 46 -36.20 -5.61 -67.50
C LEU A 46 -35.45 -6.69 -66.63
N HIS A 47 -36.05 -7.10 -65.49
CA HIS A 47 -36.00 -8.41 -64.78
C HIS A 47 -34.70 -9.24 -64.45
N SER A 48 -34.47 -9.42 -63.14
CA SER A 48 -34.44 -10.70 -62.37
C SER A 48 -33.34 -11.80 -62.46
N LEU A 49 -32.67 -11.97 -61.31
CA LEU A 49 -32.49 -13.21 -60.49
C LEU A 49 -31.55 -14.40 -60.91
N VAL A 50 -30.49 -14.58 -60.08
CA VAL A 50 -30.22 -15.78 -59.22
C VAL A 50 -29.22 -16.92 -59.64
N HIS A 51 -28.29 -17.17 -58.69
CA HIS A 51 -27.57 -18.41 -58.29
C HIS A 51 -26.26 -18.95 -58.94
N LEU A 52 -25.25 -19.01 -58.04
CA LEU A 52 -24.37 -20.15 -57.69
C LEU A 52 -22.96 -20.36 -58.30
N LEU A 53 -22.09 -20.85 -57.38
CA LEU A 53 -20.86 -21.64 -57.52
C LEU A 53 -19.47 -20.95 -57.66
N LEU A 54 -18.54 -21.60 -56.94
CA LEU A 54 -17.08 -21.45 -56.85
C LEU A 54 -16.41 -22.59 -57.67
N PRO A 55 -15.08 -22.81 -57.69
CA PRO A 55 -13.90 -21.96 -57.40
C PRO A 55 -12.85 -22.03 -58.54
N LEU A 56 -11.57 -21.74 -58.22
CA LEU A 56 -10.30 -22.29 -58.78
C LEU A 56 -9.52 -21.48 -59.84
N GLU A 57 -8.20 -21.39 -59.56
CA GLU A 57 -7.04 -21.50 -60.47
C GLU A 57 -6.80 -20.43 -61.57
N ASP A 58 -5.56 -20.16 -62.03
CA ASP A 58 -4.22 -20.25 -61.41
C ASP A 58 -3.22 -19.38 -62.23
N ALA A 59 -2.00 -19.20 -61.72
CA ALA A 59 -0.75 -19.06 -62.47
C ALA A 59 -0.67 -18.14 -63.74
N SER A 60 -0.34 -16.89 -63.44
CA SER A 60 0.98 -16.32 -63.80
C SER A 60 1.22 -15.61 -65.16
N ARG A 61 2.34 -14.87 -65.19
CA ARG A 61 3.13 -14.40 -66.36
C ARG A 61 2.52 -13.34 -67.31
N ARG A 62 2.81 -12.08 -66.95
CA ARG A 62 3.73 -11.13 -67.65
C ARG A 62 4.06 -11.39 -69.15
N PRO A 63 4.45 -10.34 -69.93
CA PRO A 63 4.28 -8.89 -69.75
C PRO A 63 3.88 -8.12 -71.03
N MET A 64 3.66 -6.79 -70.94
CA MET A 64 4.22 -5.85 -71.93
C MET A 64 4.36 -4.41 -71.38
N ASN A 65 5.02 -3.54 -72.15
CA ASN A 65 5.75 -2.34 -71.73
C ASN A 65 4.94 -1.03 -71.65
N SER A 66 5.60 0.00 -71.10
CA SER A 66 5.31 1.45 -71.20
C SER A 66 4.34 2.00 -70.12
N THR A 67 4.55 3.18 -69.50
CA THR A 67 5.39 4.33 -69.93
C THR A 67 6.01 5.13 -68.75
N ARG A 68 7.28 5.53 -68.90
CA ARG A 68 8.02 6.67 -68.25
C ARG A 68 8.00 6.87 -66.72
N ASP A 69 9.18 6.66 -66.13
CA ASP A 69 9.75 7.43 -65.01
C ASP A 69 10.16 8.85 -65.46
N PRO A 70 9.91 9.91 -64.66
CA PRO A 70 10.37 11.28 -64.93
C PRO A 70 11.43 11.87 -63.95
N PHE A 71 11.90 11.18 -62.90
CA PHE A 71 12.80 11.76 -61.87
C PHE A 71 14.04 10.90 -61.53
N ASN A 72 14.84 10.66 -62.56
CA ASN A 72 16.08 9.88 -62.48
C ASN A 72 17.27 10.65 -61.85
N LEU A 73 17.44 10.54 -60.53
CA LEU A 73 18.65 11.01 -59.81
C LEU A 73 19.34 9.87 -59.04
N ARG A 74 20.30 9.21 -59.69
CA ARG A 74 21.26 8.29 -59.04
C ARG A 74 22.69 8.81 -59.15
N THR A 75 23.22 9.36 -58.06
CA THR A 75 24.67 9.49 -57.84
C THR A 75 25.17 8.29 -57.01
N LYS A 76 26.28 7.67 -57.42
CA LYS A 76 26.92 6.58 -56.67
C LYS A 76 27.88 7.14 -55.63
N ALA A 77 27.65 6.86 -54.36
CA ALA A 77 28.64 7.00 -53.30
C ALA A 77 28.67 5.72 -52.45
N THR A 78 29.81 5.01 -52.44
CA THR A 78 30.00 3.82 -51.62
C THR A 78 30.37 4.21 -50.19
N PHE A 79 29.39 4.21 -49.28
CA PHE A 79 29.63 4.27 -47.84
C PHE A 79 29.35 2.91 -47.20
N LYS A 80 30.24 2.47 -46.30
CA LYS A 80 29.99 1.32 -45.42
C LYS A 80 29.08 1.78 -44.29
N THR A 81 27.86 1.26 -44.22
CA THR A 81 26.97 1.44 -43.07
C THR A 81 27.47 0.62 -41.88
N PRO A 82 27.74 1.23 -40.71
CA PRO A 82 27.65 0.51 -39.44
C PRO A 82 26.19 0.06 -39.24
N SER A 83 25.95 -1.03 -38.52
CA SER A 83 24.59 -1.39 -38.13
C SER A 83 24.05 -0.39 -37.10
N ALA A 84 22.76 -0.01 -37.22
CA ALA A 84 22.11 0.87 -36.24
C ALA A 84 22.21 0.35 -34.79
N PHE A 85 22.22 -0.98 -34.64
CA PHE A 85 22.46 -1.71 -33.41
C PHE A 85 23.76 -1.29 -32.69
N GLY A 86 24.84 -1.03 -33.44
CA GLY A 86 26.12 -0.58 -32.89
C GLY A 86 26.12 0.89 -32.45
N ILE A 87 25.21 1.72 -32.96
CA ILE A 87 25.05 3.11 -32.51
C ILE A 87 24.22 3.13 -31.22
N LEU A 88 23.11 2.38 -31.18
CA LEU A 88 22.28 2.20 -29.98
C LEU A 88 23.07 1.61 -28.81
N GLN A 89 23.86 0.54 -29.02
CA GLN A 89 24.68 -0.03 -27.96
C GLN A 89 25.75 0.93 -27.42
N ASN A 90 26.31 1.81 -28.25
CA ASN A 90 27.30 2.79 -27.79
C ASN A 90 26.64 4.01 -27.12
N ALA A 91 25.44 4.40 -27.54
CA ALA A 91 24.62 5.38 -26.82
C ALA A 91 24.23 4.83 -25.42
N ALA A 92 23.64 3.62 -25.37
CA ALA A 92 23.27 2.96 -24.12
C ALA A 92 24.46 2.77 -23.17
N LYS A 93 25.63 2.31 -23.66
CA LYS A 93 26.84 2.22 -22.84
C LYS A 93 27.35 3.57 -22.36
N LYS A 94 27.20 4.64 -23.14
CA LYS A 94 27.58 6.00 -22.73
C LYS A 94 26.63 6.52 -21.65
N THR A 95 25.31 6.40 -21.84
CA THR A 95 24.29 6.74 -20.84
C THR A 95 24.48 5.93 -19.56
N ALA A 96 24.71 4.62 -19.66
CA ALA A 96 25.02 3.76 -18.51
C ALA A 96 26.32 4.18 -17.81
N SER A 97 27.38 4.53 -18.55
CA SER A 97 28.62 5.03 -17.92
C SER A 97 28.40 6.37 -17.20
N GLN A 98 27.53 7.24 -17.71
CA GLN A 98 27.17 8.50 -17.06
C GLN A 98 26.23 8.27 -15.85
N ALA A 99 25.31 7.31 -15.93
CA ALA A 99 24.45 6.89 -14.82
C ALA A 99 25.26 6.22 -13.70
N VAL A 100 26.28 5.44 -14.03
CA VAL A 100 27.26 4.89 -13.08
C VAL A 100 28.10 6.01 -12.45
N GLU A 101 28.49 7.03 -13.21
CA GLU A 101 29.23 8.18 -12.65
C GLU A 101 28.35 9.06 -11.75
N SER A 102 27.09 9.30 -12.10
CA SER A 102 26.13 9.98 -11.22
C SER A 102 25.76 9.13 -10.01
N SER A 103 25.69 7.80 -10.15
CA SER A 103 25.49 6.87 -9.02
C SER A 103 26.70 6.85 -8.08
N LYS A 104 27.94 6.88 -8.62
CA LYS A 104 29.14 7.09 -7.80
C LYS A 104 29.09 8.44 -7.11
N GLN A 105 28.67 9.50 -7.78
CA GLN A 105 28.52 10.83 -7.19
C GLN A 105 27.43 10.87 -6.12
N ALA A 106 26.29 10.20 -6.28
CA ALA A 106 25.25 10.08 -5.26
C ALA A 106 25.70 9.22 -4.07
N VAL A 107 26.34 8.07 -4.31
CA VAL A 107 26.96 7.23 -3.27
C VAL A 107 28.09 7.97 -2.55
N GLN A 108 28.87 8.77 -3.26
CA GLN A 108 29.94 9.58 -2.70
C GLN A 108 29.39 10.82 -2.00
N ALA A 109 28.30 11.43 -2.45
CA ALA A 109 27.58 12.52 -1.77
C ALA A 109 26.84 12.02 -0.52
N THR A 110 26.29 10.81 -0.53
CA THR A 110 25.76 10.13 0.67
C THR A 110 26.90 9.90 1.67
N LYS A 111 28.03 9.32 1.21
CA LYS A 111 29.21 9.12 2.04
C LYS A 111 29.81 10.44 2.53
N GLN A 112 29.83 11.49 1.71
CA GLN A 112 30.31 12.83 2.06
C GLN A 112 29.34 13.51 3.02
N ALA A 113 28.02 13.39 2.85
CA ALA A 113 27.03 13.94 3.77
C ALA A 113 27.06 13.27 5.14
N ILE A 114 27.41 11.97 5.19
CA ILE A 114 27.68 11.17 6.40
C ILE A 114 29.05 11.51 7.01
N GLN A 115 30.08 11.73 6.19
CA GLN A 115 31.43 12.11 6.63
C GLN A 115 31.51 13.57 7.13
N ASP A 116 30.79 14.49 6.50
CA ASP A 116 30.64 15.89 6.88
C ASP A 116 29.65 16.05 8.06
N SER A 117 29.03 14.96 8.52
CA SER A 117 28.43 14.82 9.87
C SER A 117 29.38 14.07 10.84
N ASP A 118 30.67 14.33 10.66
CA ASP A 118 31.86 13.78 11.32
C ASP A 118 32.32 12.38 10.84
N MET A 119 33.61 12.29 10.50
CA MET A 119 34.19 11.22 9.66
C MET A 119 34.85 10.11 10.51
N SER A 120 35.12 8.88 10.05
CA SER A 120 35.10 8.25 8.71
C SER A 120 35.06 6.71 8.85
N PHE A 121 34.84 5.97 7.77
CA PHE A 121 34.91 4.49 7.76
C PHE A 121 35.66 3.94 6.55
N ALA A 122 36.44 2.87 6.76
CA ALA A 122 37.11 2.09 5.72
C ALA A 122 36.84 0.59 5.94
N ILE A 123 36.55 -0.13 4.85
CA ILE A 123 36.01 -1.49 4.88
C ILE A 123 37.04 -2.51 5.43
N PRO A 124 36.75 -3.23 6.54
CA PRO A 124 37.63 -4.27 7.06
C PRO A 124 37.71 -5.48 6.12
N ARG A 125 38.86 -5.69 5.48
CA ARG A 125 39.18 -6.96 4.82
C ARG A 125 39.74 -7.94 5.85
N ASN A 126 38.99 -8.98 6.21
CA ASN A 126 39.52 -10.30 6.58
C ASN A 126 38.42 -11.36 6.61
N VAL A 127 38.64 -12.50 5.94
CA VAL A 127 37.65 -13.58 5.77
C VAL A 127 38.19 -14.88 6.35
N PRO A 128 37.50 -15.52 7.31
CA PRO A 128 37.71 -16.92 7.66
C PRO A 128 37.02 -17.88 6.67
N ASN A 129 37.67 -19.01 6.39
CA ASN A 129 37.33 -19.96 5.32
C ASN A 129 35.94 -20.64 5.46
N PHE A 130 35.30 -20.94 4.32
CA PHE A 130 33.99 -21.59 4.21
C PHE A 130 34.08 -23.11 3.94
N GLU A 131 34.46 -23.92 4.93
CA GLU A 131 34.11 -25.36 4.92
C GLU A 131 33.61 -25.83 6.28
N SER A 132 32.28 -26.00 6.40
CA SER A 132 31.68 -26.87 7.42
C SER A 132 30.48 -27.60 6.83
N ALA A 133 30.45 -28.92 6.96
CA ALA A 133 29.40 -29.77 6.37
C ALA A 133 28.03 -29.59 7.03
N GLN A 134 27.98 -28.93 8.21
CA GLN A 134 26.78 -28.75 9.02
C GLN A 134 25.66 -27.98 8.30
N ARG A 135 25.98 -26.86 7.61
CA ARG A 135 24.98 -26.00 6.95
C ARG A 135 24.20 -26.72 5.85
N LYS A 136 24.89 -27.56 5.05
CA LYS A 136 24.24 -28.34 3.98
C LYS A 136 23.18 -29.33 4.48
N PHE A 137 23.13 -29.63 5.78
CA PHE A 137 22.03 -30.39 6.37
C PHE A 137 20.83 -29.49 6.70
N GLU A 138 21.06 -28.33 7.30
CA GLU A 138 20.01 -27.36 7.67
C GLU A 138 19.30 -26.78 6.42
N ASP A 139 20.07 -26.39 5.40
CA ASP A 139 19.54 -25.95 4.10
C ASP A 139 18.61 -27.00 3.46
N ASN A 140 18.91 -28.29 3.64
CA ASN A 140 18.13 -29.42 3.11
C ASN A 140 16.91 -29.79 3.98
N VAL A 141 16.80 -29.26 5.20
CA VAL A 141 15.62 -29.42 6.06
C VAL A 141 14.62 -28.28 5.81
N TRP A 142 15.10 -27.04 5.67
CA TRP A 142 14.24 -25.89 5.36
C TRP A 142 13.66 -25.94 3.94
N ASN A 143 14.45 -26.36 2.93
CA ASN A 143 13.97 -26.56 1.56
C ASN A 143 13.07 -27.82 1.36
N LYS A 144 12.56 -28.44 2.44
CA LYS A 144 11.70 -29.65 2.38
C LYS A 144 10.32 -29.50 3.03
N LEU A 145 9.83 -28.26 3.18
CA LEU A 145 8.41 -27.97 3.43
C LEU A 145 7.77 -27.37 2.15
N PRO A 146 7.28 -28.21 1.22
CA PRO A 146 6.68 -27.74 -0.02
C PRO A 146 5.25 -27.22 0.18
N GLY A 147 5.12 -25.92 0.44
CA GLY A 147 3.93 -25.17 0.03
C GLY A 147 4.02 -24.96 -1.49
N ASN A 148 3.48 -25.88 -2.28
CA ASN A 148 3.60 -25.87 -3.74
C ASN A 148 2.55 -24.96 -4.41
N GLU A 149 2.45 -23.72 -3.93
CA GLU A 149 1.54 -22.70 -4.48
C GLU A 149 2.20 -22.04 -5.71
N LYS A 150 1.55 -22.15 -6.86
CA LYS A 150 1.90 -21.46 -8.11
C LYS A 150 1.07 -20.18 -8.33
N GLY A 151 0.55 -19.61 -7.24
CA GLY A 151 -0.19 -18.36 -7.25
C GLY A 151 0.74 -17.18 -6.96
N LEU A 152 0.24 -15.97 -7.22
CA LEU A 152 0.94 -14.74 -6.82
C LEU A 152 0.86 -14.52 -5.30
N PRO A 153 1.75 -13.70 -4.71
CA PRO A 153 1.63 -13.29 -3.31
C PRO A 153 0.28 -12.60 -3.06
N MET A 154 -0.64 -13.35 -2.47
CA MET A 154 -1.97 -12.89 -2.07
C MET A 154 -1.89 -12.13 -0.75
N TYR A 155 -2.11 -10.81 -0.77
CA TYR A 155 -2.10 -9.88 0.38
C TYR A 155 -0.95 -10.13 1.36
N LYS A 156 0.16 -9.39 1.18
CA LYS A 156 1.48 -9.76 1.73
C LYS A 156 1.52 -9.97 3.25
N ASP A 157 0.57 -9.38 3.97
CA ASP A 157 0.53 -9.32 5.43
C ASP A 157 -0.17 -10.52 6.10
N LYS A 158 -0.24 -11.68 5.43
CA LYS A 158 -0.81 -12.89 6.02
C LYS A 158 0.09 -13.43 7.14
N PRO A 159 -0.32 -13.41 8.42
CA PRO A 159 0.50 -13.95 9.50
C PRO A 159 0.75 -15.44 9.27
N SER A 160 2.01 -15.85 9.34
CA SER A 160 2.46 -17.16 8.83
C SER A 160 1.63 -18.33 9.38
N GLY A 161 1.17 -19.20 8.48
CA GLY A 161 0.05 -20.12 8.71
C GLY A 161 0.26 -21.26 9.71
N LYS A 162 0.39 -20.95 11.00
CA LYS A 162 0.21 -21.91 12.10
C LYS A 162 -1.13 -21.70 12.77
N VAL A 163 -2.12 -22.46 12.31
CA VAL A 163 -3.46 -22.54 12.89
C VAL A 163 -3.36 -22.84 14.39
N TYR A 164 -3.76 -21.89 15.22
CA TYR A 164 -4.00 -22.14 16.64
C TYR A 164 -5.17 -23.12 16.76
N GLY A 165 -4.90 -24.29 17.33
CA GLY A 165 -5.83 -25.42 17.33
C GLY A 165 -7.06 -25.18 18.21
N TYR A 166 -8.16 -24.73 17.62
CA TYR A 166 -9.47 -24.67 18.29
C TYR A 166 -10.00 -26.09 18.58
N GLY A 167 -10.23 -26.38 19.86
CA GLY A 167 -10.74 -27.66 20.31
C GLY A 167 -12.24 -27.81 20.13
N GLY A 168 -12.67 -28.67 19.21
CA GLY A 168 -14.06 -29.15 19.07
C GLY A 168 -14.09 -30.68 19.06
N GLY A 169 -14.86 -31.30 19.95
CA GLY A 169 -14.78 -32.74 20.21
C GLY A 169 -15.66 -33.63 19.33
N GLY A 170 -15.13 -34.80 18.92
CA GLY A 170 -15.88 -35.88 18.27
C GLY A 170 -15.13 -37.21 18.37
N ALA A 171 -15.77 -38.25 18.92
CA ALA A 171 -15.05 -39.46 19.36
C ALA A 171 -15.29 -40.71 18.49
N ARG A 172 -14.21 -41.31 17.96
CA ARG A 172 -14.02 -42.77 17.72
C ARG A 172 -12.62 -43.04 17.15
N GLY A 173 -11.86 -44.01 17.70
CA GLY A 173 -10.53 -44.36 17.16
C GLY A 173 -9.54 -45.04 18.12
N ARG A 174 -9.97 -46.00 18.95
CA ARG A 174 -9.13 -46.57 20.03
C ARG A 174 -8.33 -47.81 19.57
N ARG A 175 -7.11 -47.63 19.04
CA ARG A 175 -6.01 -48.63 18.88
C ARG A 175 -4.79 -47.94 18.24
N GLY A 176 -3.55 -48.09 18.70
CA GLY A 176 -3.04 -48.77 19.90
C GLY A 176 -1.59 -48.33 20.21
N PHE A 177 -1.16 -48.46 21.46
CA PHE A 177 0.15 -47.99 21.93
C PHE A 177 1.20 -49.11 21.99
N ALA A 178 2.49 -48.73 22.06
CA ALA A 178 3.67 -49.56 22.33
C ALA A 178 4.19 -50.55 21.25
N ARG A 179 5.19 -50.09 20.48
CA ARG A 179 6.49 -50.76 20.15
C ARG A 179 7.32 -49.77 19.29
N SER A 180 8.63 -49.58 19.48
CA SER A 180 9.55 -50.06 20.52
C SER A 180 10.75 -49.12 20.68
N LYS A 181 11.13 -48.76 21.92
CA LYS A 181 12.40 -48.05 22.19
C LYS A 181 13.58 -49.04 22.10
N ARG A 182 14.49 -48.85 21.14
CA ARG A 182 15.88 -49.36 21.09
C ARG A 182 16.60 -48.61 19.96
N GLY A 183 17.61 -47.78 20.26
CA GLY A 183 18.33 -47.04 19.21
C GLY A 183 19.06 -45.73 19.58
N MET A 184 18.94 -45.20 20.81
CA MET A 184 19.55 -43.90 21.18
C MET A 184 20.57 -43.94 22.34
N GLY A 185 20.91 -45.12 22.87
CA GLY A 185 21.87 -45.24 23.98
C GLY A 185 23.36 -45.23 23.58
N LEU A 186 23.68 -45.53 22.32
CA LEU A 186 25.05 -45.79 21.87
C LEU A 186 25.83 -44.55 21.42
N ILE A 187 25.15 -43.51 20.91
CA ILE A 187 25.82 -42.34 20.31
C ILE A 187 26.42 -41.42 21.40
N ALA A 188 25.71 -41.23 22.52
CA ALA A 188 26.16 -40.35 23.61
C ALA A 188 27.46 -40.81 24.28
N LEU A 189 27.70 -42.13 24.38
CA LEU A 189 28.91 -42.69 25.00
C LEU A 189 30.16 -42.49 24.14
N VAL A 190 30.03 -42.47 22.81
CA VAL A 190 31.16 -42.26 21.90
C VAL A 190 31.67 -40.81 21.99
N VAL A 191 30.76 -39.83 22.05
CA VAL A 191 31.13 -38.40 22.16
C VAL A 191 31.86 -38.11 23.47
N LEU A 192 31.39 -38.65 24.60
CA LEU A 192 32.03 -38.46 25.90
C LEU A 192 33.41 -39.12 26.00
N GLY A 193 33.64 -40.24 25.32
CA GLY A 193 34.96 -40.88 25.25
C GLY A 193 36.01 -40.04 24.52
N LEU A 194 35.63 -39.28 23.50
CA LEU A 194 36.56 -38.47 22.71
C LEU A 194 37.09 -37.25 23.47
N PHE A 195 36.24 -36.59 24.28
CA PHE A 195 36.68 -35.50 25.16
C PHE A 195 37.60 -35.95 26.31
N TYR A 196 37.60 -37.24 26.65
CA TYR A 196 38.52 -37.80 27.66
C TYR A 196 39.93 -38.09 27.11
N TRP A 197 40.07 -38.28 25.79
CA TRP A 197 41.33 -38.77 25.20
C TRP A 197 42.32 -37.67 24.79
N PHE A 198 41.83 -36.49 24.39
CA PHE A 198 42.67 -35.35 24.01
C PHE A 198 42.78 -34.34 25.16
N GLY A 199 43.47 -34.79 26.21
CA GLY A 199 43.51 -34.14 27.52
C GLY A 199 44.16 -32.76 27.57
N TRP A 200 43.58 -31.92 28.42
CA TRP A 200 44.06 -30.60 28.86
C TRP A 200 45.33 -30.71 29.71
N SER A 201 46.38 -29.92 29.43
CA SER A 201 47.52 -29.71 30.35
C SER A 201 48.16 -28.32 30.16
N SER A 202 49.04 -27.90 31.07
CA SER A 202 49.24 -26.48 31.37
C SER A 202 50.68 -26.02 31.68
N GLY A 203 51.07 -24.87 31.11
CA GLY A 203 51.93 -23.85 31.76
C GLY A 203 53.46 -23.96 31.60
N GLY A 204 54.15 -22.80 31.57
CA GLY A 204 55.61 -22.72 31.78
C GLY A 204 56.40 -21.63 31.01
N THR A 205 56.52 -20.43 31.59
CA THR A 205 57.71 -19.51 31.52
C THR A 205 58.47 -19.23 30.20
N SER A 206 58.30 -18.01 29.66
CA SER A 206 59.32 -16.97 29.29
C SER A 206 60.72 -17.39 28.75
N VAL A 207 61.38 -16.73 27.78
CA VAL A 207 61.52 -15.28 27.40
C VAL A 207 61.85 -15.19 25.88
N GLY A 208 61.58 -14.14 25.07
CA GLY A 208 60.79 -12.90 25.27
C GLY A 208 61.50 -11.57 24.91
N GLY A 209 61.40 -11.05 23.67
CA GLY A 209 61.81 -9.64 23.35
C GLY A 209 61.96 -9.26 21.86
N ALA A 210 61.04 -8.41 21.34
CA ALA A 210 61.24 -7.45 20.22
C ALA A 210 59.93 -6.67 19.91
N GLN A 211 59.76 -5.53 20.59
CA GLN A 211 59.01 -4.30 20.25
C GLN A 211 58.32 -4.19 18.86
N ASP A 212 57.02 -3.80 18.82
CA ASP A 212 56.63 -2.40 18.57
C ASP A 212 55.22 -2.01 19.05
N ASP A 213 54.91 -0.71 19.04
CA ASP A 213 53.85 0.00 19.80
C ASP A 213 52.43 -0.59 19.80
N THR A 214 51.87 -0.71 21.02
CA THR A 214 50.42 -0.82 21.28
C THR A 214 49.93 0.25 22.26
N ASP A 215 49.56 1.45 21.79
CA ASP A 215 48.57 2.26 22.50
C ASP A 215 47.77 3.23 21.61
N ARG A 216 46.43 3.14 21.70
CA ARG A 216 45.38 4.09 21.22
C ARG A 216 43.96 3.50 21.21
N GLY A 217 43.82 2.18 21.19
CA GLY A 217 42.53 1.48 21.04
C GLY A 217 41.54 1.57 22.22
N LYS A 218 41.86 2.30 23.31
CA LYS A 218 41.04 2.35 24.54
C LYS A 218 40.56 3.75 24.95
N SER A 219 40.69 4.76 24.08
CA SER A 219 40.46 6.18 24.44
C SER A 219 39.12 6.78 23.96
N LEU A 220 38.44 6.17 22.98
CA LEU A 220 37.24 6.77 22.37
C LEU A 220 35.91 6.31 23.00
N ALA A 221 35.79 5.01 23.31
CA ALA A 221 34.57 4.43 23.89
C ALA A 221 34.19 4.99 25.28
N SER A 222 35.11 5.69 25.94
CA SER A 222 34.95 6.31 27.26
C SER A 222 34.71 7.82 27.23
N LYS A 223 34.50 8.43 26.05
CA LYS A 223 34.30 9.89 25.90
C LYS A 223 33.07 10.34 25.11
N LEU A 224 32.27 9.42 24.56
CA LEU A 224 30.97 9.72 23.94
C LEU A 224 29.76 9.32 24.80
N GLY A 225 29.99 8.66 25.93
CA GLY A 225 28.96 8.43 26.96
C GLY A 225 28.85 9.64 27.90
N GLY A 226 28.23 10.73 27.44
CA GLY A 226 28.04 11.96 28.21
C GLY A 226 26.62 12.52 28.05
N SER A 227 25.90 12.66 29.16
CA SER A 227 24.55 13.24 29.18
C SER A 227 24.58 14.78 29.23
N ALA A 228 23.41 15.38 29.07
CA ALA A 228 23.04 16.79 29.28
C ALA A 228 23.28 17.82 28.15
N THR A 229 22.15 18.23 27.55
CA THR A 229 21.79 19.64 27.29
C THR A 229 22.85 20.58 26.68
N GLY A 230 22.93 20.61 25.35
CA GLY A 230 23.65 21.65 24.58
C GLY A 230 22.81 22.12 23.39
N LYS A 231 22.66 23.44 23.22
CA LYS A 231 21.80 24.08 22.19
C LYS A 231 21.92 23.40 20.82
N THR A 232 20.83 22.81 20.34
CA THR A 232 20.71 22.29 18.98
C THR A 232 20.94 23.39 17.95
N SER A 233 21.80 23.12 16.96
CA SER A 233 21.68 23.79 15.66
C SER A 233 20.30 23.48 15.08
N LYS A 234 19.68 24.44 14.37
CA LYS A 234 18.42 24.17 13.68
C LYS A 234 18.65 23.07 12.65
N ALA A 235 17.85 22.02 12.68
CA ALA A 235 17.97 20.90 11.74
C ALA A 235 17.86 21.38 10.29
N ASP A 236 18.76 20.87 9.45
CA ASP A 236 18.73 21.14 8.01
C ASP A 236 17.80 20.11 7.33
N TRP A 237 16.53 20.49 7.25
CA TRP A 237 15.49 19.69 6.59
C TRP A 237 15.80 19.43 5.11
N GLU A 238 16.52 20.33 4.42
CA GLU A 238 16.89 20.12 3.02
C GLU A 238 18.01 19.10 2.87
N LYS A 239 19.05 19.13 3.73
CA LYS A 239 20.07 18.06 3.79
C LYS A 239 19.42 16.71 4.09
N ARG A 240 18.48 16.65 5.04
CA ARG A 240 17.74 15.43 5.39
C ARG A 240 16.88 14.94 4.21
N ARG A 241 16.17 15.83 3.52
CA ARG A 241 15.41 15.53 2.30
C ARG A 241 16.28 14.98 1.17
N GLN A 242 17.44 15.58 0.93
CA GLN A 242 18.37 15.11 -0.10
C GLN A 242 18.93 13.73 0.23
N ALA A 243 19.24 13.43 1.50
CA ALA A 243 19.70 12.10 1.91
C ALA A 243 18.65 11.00 1.61
N VAL A 244 17.35 11.28 1.79
CA VAL A 244 16.26 10.37 1.41
C VAL A 244 16.22 10.15 -0.11
N LYS A 245 16.41 11.22 -0.90
CA LYS A 245 16.51 11.13 -2.37
C LYS A 245 17.73 10.34 -2.84
N ASP A 246 18.86 10.46 -2.15
CA ASP A 246 20.07 9.68 -2.44
C ASP A 246 19.88 8.19 -2.09
N ALA A 247 19.17 7.88 -1.00
CA ALA A 247 18.78 6.50 -0.65
C ALA A 247 17.79 5.91 -1.66
N PHE A 248 16.84 6.70 -2.16
CA PHE A 248 15.98 6.31 -3.28
C PHE A 248 16.82 5.99 -4.53
N LEU A 249 17.72 6.88 -4.94
CA LEU A 249 18.59 6.65 -6.09
C LEU A 249 19.50 5.42 -5.92
N LEU A 250 20.04 5.16 -4.73
CA LEU A 250 20.81 3.95 -4.45
C LEU A 250 19.96 2.67 -4.58
N SER A 251 18.69 2.74 -4.21
CA SER A 251 17.72 1.64 -4.35
C SER A 251 17.32 1.42 -5.81
N TRP A 252 16.89 2.49 -6.47
CA TRP A 252 16.44 2.50 -7.86
C TRP A 252 17.55 2.07 -8.83
N ASN A 253 18.75 2.63 -8.71
CA ASN A 253 19.85 2.28 -9.62
C ASN A 253 20.32 0.83 -9.46
N ALA A 254 20.20 0.24 -8.26
CA ALA A 254 20.48 -1.18 -8.05
C ALA A 254 19.41 -2.10 -8.67
N TYR A 255 18.15 -1.69 -8.59
CA TYR A 255 17.04 -2.32 -9.32
C TYR A 255 17.20 -2.17 -10.84
N GLU A 256 17.55 -0.99 -11.35
CA GLU A 256 17.79 -0.73 -12.78
C GLU A 256 18.99 -1.54 -13.33
N GLU A 257 20.03 -1.79 -12.54
CA GLU A 257 21.20 -2.60 -12.94
C GLU A 257 20.94 -4.12 -12.90
N HIS A 258 20.12 -4.62 -11.95
CA HIS A 258 20.04 -6.06 -11.63
C HIS A 258 18.62 -6.67 -11.60
N GLY A 259 17.59 -5.84 -11.65
CA GLY A 259 16.19 -6.20 -11.44
C GLY A 259 15.20 -5.64 -12.48
N TRP A 260 15.64 -4.85 -13.46
CA TRP A 260 14.77 -4.09 -14.36
C TRP A 260 13.67 -4.94 -15.03
N GLY A 261 12.42 -4.55 -14.80
CA GLY A 261 11.21 -5.22 -15.31
C GLY A 261 10.68 -6.36 -14.42
N TYR A 262 11.49 -6.89 -13.49
CA TYR A 262 11.02 -7.88 -12.52
C TYR A 262 10.12 -7.25 -11.45
N ASP A 263 9.20 -8.06 -10.92
CA ASP A 263 8.22 -7.64 -9.92
C ASP A 263 8.79 -7.72 -8.48
N GLU A 264 9.65 -8.70 -8.22
CA GLU A 264 10.43 -8.81 -6.99
C GLU A 264 11.92 -8.57 -7.28
N TYR A 265 12.63 -7.97 -6.32
CA TYR A 265 14.06 -7.71 -6.39
C TYR A 265 14.79 -8.16 -5.11
N HIS A 266 15.95 -8.78 -5.29
CA HIS A 266 16.79 -9.37 -4.26
C HIS A 266 18.15 -8.64 -4.19
N PRO A 267 18.29 -7.59 -3.35
CA PRO A 267 19.47 -6.72 -3.25
C PRO A 267 20.83 -7.40 -3.05
N VAL A 268 20.87 -8.50 -2.30
CA VAL A 268 22.09 -9.18 -1.84
C VAL A 268 22.53 -10.23 -2.87
N SER A 269 21.59 -11.01 -3.41
CA SER A 269 21.90 -11.97 -4.47
C SER A 269 21.88 -11.36 -5.89
N LYS A 270 21.45 -10.10 -6.03
CA LYS A 270 21.34 -9.32 -7.28
C LYS A 270 20.57 -10.07 -8.36
N LYS A 271 19.32 -10.41 -8.02
CA LYS A 271 18.36 -11.12 -8.87
C LYS A 271 17.01 -10.44 -8.82
N GLY A 272 16.16 -10.71 -9.80
CA GLY A 272 14.73 -10.47 -9.71
C GLY A 272 13.90 -11.71 -10.06
N ARG A 273 12.59 -11.61 -9.85
CA ARG A 273 11.61 -12.65 -10.20
C ARG A 273 10.37 -12.00 -10.81
N TYR A 274 9.80 -12.60 -11.86
CA TYR A 274 8.47 -12.24 -12.32
C TYR A 274 7.43 -12.87 -11.41
N MET A 275 6.42 -12.10 -11.04
CA MET A 275 5.17 -12.61 -10.49
C MET A 275 4.38 -13.25 -11.63
N ALA A 276 4.02 -12.47 -12.67
CA ALA A 276 3.32 -12.98 -13.85
C ALA A 276 4.30 -13.27 -15.01
N GLU A 277 4.62 -14.54 -15.27
CA GLU A 277 5.41 -14.93 -16.45
C GLU A 277 4.67 -14.58 -17.76
N PRO A 278 5.36 -14.20 -18.86
CA PRO A 278 6.81 -14.23 -19.08
C PRO A 278 7.53 -12.88 -18.91
N SER A 279 6.84 -11.82 -18.42
CA SER A 279 7.35 -10.43 -18.46
C SER A 279 7.04 -9.60 -17.23
N GLY A 280 6.44 -10.20 -16.20
CA GLY A 280 5.97 -9.52 -14.99
C GLY A 280 4.74 -8.65 -15.21
N LEU A 281 4.42 -7.89 -14.17
CA LEU A 281 3.46 -6.79 -14.17
C LEU A 281 4.18 -5.42 -14.11
N GLY A 282 5.49 -5.38 -13.85
CA GLY A 282 6.24 -4.15 -13.66
C GLY A 282 6.10 -3.55 -12.26
N TRP A 283 5.86 -4.41 -11.26
CA TRP A 283 5.47 -4.04 -9.89
C TRP A 283 6.30 -2.89 -9.31
N ILE A 284 7.62 -3.04 -9.25
CA ILE A 284 8.55 -2.01 -8.72
C ILE A 284 8.64 -0.76 -9.61
N ILE A 285 8.38 -0.86 -10.93
CA ILE A 285 8.46 0.27 -11.86
C ILE A 285 7.25 1.20 -11.68
N VAL A 286 6.05 0.63 -11.66
CA VAL A 286 4.79 1.40 -11.60
C VAL A 286 4.59 2.02 -10.21
N ASP A 287 4.85 1.25 -9.16
CA ASP A 287 4.73 1.65 -7.75
C ASP A 287 5.69 2.82 -7.40
N ALA A 288 6.82 2.94 -8.11
CA ALA A 288 7.80 4.01 -7.91
C ALA A 288 7.58 5.28 -8.77
N LEU A 289 6.63 5.28 -9.72
CA LEU A 289 6.47 6.37 -10.70
C LEU A 289 6.28 7.75 -10.07
N ASP A 290 5.37 7.83 -9.10
CA ASP A 290 5.05 9.10 -8.47
C ASP A 290 6.12 9.54 -7.47
N THR A 291 6.87 8.63 -6.84
CA THR A 291 8.08 9.00 -6.10
C THR A 291 9.15 9.60 -7.02
N LEU A 292 9.36 9.03 -8.22
CA LEU A 292 10.25 9.63 -9.24
C LEU A 292 9.80 11.03 -9.64
N MET A 293 8.48 11.24 -9.77
CA MET A 293 7.90 12.56 -10.05
C MET A 293 8.09 13.55 -8.90
N ILE A 294 7.72 13.18 -7.68
CA ILE A 294 7.82 14.00 -6.45
C ILE A 294 9.27 14.40 -6.17
N MET A 295 10.23 13.49 -6.39
CA MET A 295 11.67 13.77 -6.24
C MET A 295 12.28 14.52 -7.43
N ASN A 296 11.54 14.77 -8.50
CA ASN A 296 12.03 15.36 -9.77
C ASN A 296 13.24 14.57 -10.33
N LEU A 297 13.02 13.28 -10.63
CA LEU A 297 13.96 12.34 -11.21
C LEU A 297 13.58 12.04 -12.68
N THR A 298 13.65 13.08 -13.52
CA THR A 298 13.12 13.04 -14.90
C THR A 298 13.87 12.09 -15.84
N LYS A 299 15.15 11.80 -15.62
CA LYS A 299 15.89 10.78 -16.39
C LYS A 299 15.30 9.39 -16.14
N GLU A 300 15.18 9.04 -14.87
CA GLU A 300 14.70 7.74 -14.40
C GLU A 300 13.22 7.55 -14.74
N LEU A 301 12.40 8.60 -14.55
CA LEU A 301 11.00 8.65 -14.97
C LEU A 301 10.82 8.40 -16.48
N ASN A 302 11.67 8.98 -17.33
CA ASN A 302 11.55 8.77 -18.78
C ASN A 302 11.90 7.34 -19.19
N HIS A 303 12.85 6.68 -18.52
CA HIS A 303 13.14 5.25 -18.76
C HIS A 303 11.97 4.35 -18.28
N ALA A 304 11.37 4.66 -17.12
CA ALA A 304 10.16 3.99 -16.64
C ALA A 304 8.97 4.18 -17.62
N ARG A 305 8.75 5.40 -18.13
CA ARG A 305 7.72 5.73 -19.13
C ARG A 305 7.95 4.99 -20.46
N GLU A 306 9.20 4.89 -20.93
CA GLU A 306 9.56 4.09 -22.13
C GLU A 306 9.23 2.60 -21.93
N TRP A 307 9.57 2.03 -20.76
CA TRP A 307 9.21 0.64 -20.43
C TRP A 307 7.69 0.43 -20.35
N ILE A 308 6.95 1.34 -19.73
CA ILE A 308 5.48 1.27 -19.64
C ILE A 308 4.82 1.34 -21.03
N SER A 309 5.31 2.22 -21.90
CA SER A 309 4.81 2.35 -23.27
C SER A 309 5.08 1.10 -24.11
N THR A 310 6.28 0.52 -24.00
CA THR A 310 6.77 -0.53 -24.91
C THR A 310 6.62 -1.97 -24.40
N SER A 311 6.59 -2.18 -23.09
CA SER A 311 6.80 -3.49 -22.46
C SER A 311 5.75 -3.89 -21.42
N LEU A 312 5.03 -2.94 -20.81
CA LEU A 312 3.94 -3.25 -19.87
C LEU A 312 2.72 -3.82 -20.62
N ASP A 313 2.32 -5.02 -20.26
CA ASP A 313 1.23 -5.77 -20.88
C ASP A 313 0.45 -6.57 -19.81
N TYR A 314 -0.86 -6.36 -19.75
CA TYR A 314 -1.76 -7.02 -18.81
C TYR A 314 -2.51 -8.23 -19.39
N ASP A 315 -2.24 -8.66 -20.64
CA ASP A 315 -2.84 -9.87 -21.22
C ASP A 315 -2.20 -11.17 -20.67
N LYS A 316 -2.27 -11.34 -19.35
CA LYS A 316 -1.65 -12.45 -18.62
C LYS A 316 -2.69 -13.48 -18.18
N LYS A 317 -2.48 -14.73 -18.59
CA LYS A 317 -3.27 -15.88 -18.11
C LYS A 317 -2.76 -16.43 -16.77
N GLN A 318 -2.66 -15.54 -15.80
CA GLN A 318 -2.32 -15.79 -14.40
C GLN A 318 -3.35 -15.04 -13.54
N ASP A 319 -3.72 -15.60 -12.38
CA ASP A 319 -4.53 -14.91 -11.39
C ASP A 319 -3.69 -13.87 -10.62
N VAL A 320 -4.18 -12.65 -10.51
CA VAL A 320 -3.58 -11.59 -9.69
C VAL A 320 -4.47 -11.27 -8.50
N ASN A 321 -3.91 -10.87 -7.36
CA ASN A 321 -4.71 -10.41 -6.24
C ASN A 321 -5.40 -9.08 -6.59
N THR A 322 -6.71 -9.01 -6.44
CA THR A 322 -7.53 -7.85 -6.85
C THR A 322 -7.12 -6.58 -6.12
N PHE A 323 -6.84 -6.69 -4.81
CA PHE A 323 -6.46 -5.57 -3.95
C PHE A 323 -5.07 -5.05 -4.28
N GLU A 324 -4.03 -5.88 -4.16
CA GLU A 324 -2.63 -5.49 -4.39
C GLU A 324 -2.45 -4.86 -5.78
N THR A 325 -3.12 -5.42 -6.80
CA THR A 325 -3.08 -4.90 -8.18
C THR A 325 -3.83 -3.57 -8.33
N THR A 326 -4.93 -3.37 -7.59
CA THR A 326 -5.65 -2.09 -7.59
C THR A 326 -4.81 -1.01 -6.92
N ILE A 327 -4.32 -1.26 -5.70
CA ILE A 327 -3.70 -0.20 -4.90
C ILE A 327 -2.33 0.22 -5.44
N ARG A 328 -1.51 -0.71 -5.95
CA ARG A 328 -0.18 -0.42 -6.54
C ARG A 328 -0.27 -0.05 -8.02
N MET A 329 -0.83 -0.94 -8.83
CA MET A 329 -0.68 -0.85 -10.29
C MET A 329 -1.66 0.17 -10.89
N LEU A 330 -2.94 0.09 -10.51
CA LEU A 330 -3.92 1.11 -10.92
C LEU A 330 -3.67 2.44 -10.19
N GLY A 331 -3.34 2.39 -8.89
CA GLY A 331 -3.00 3.58 -8.11
C GLY A 331 -1.78 4.36 -8.61
N GLY A 332 -0.67 3.68 -8.85
CA GLY A 332 0.57 4.30 -9.36
C GLY A 332 0.41 4.92 -10.74
N LEU A 333 -0.34 4.28 -11.65
CA LEU A 333 -0.66 4.84 -12.96
C LEU A 333 -1.58 6.08 -12.85
N LEU A 334 -2.61 6.04 -12.00
CA LEU A 334 -3.51 7.18 -11.78
C LEU A 334 -2.78 8.38 -11.12
N SER A 335 -1.89 8.13 -10.17
CA SER A 335 -1.06 9.17 -9.54
C SER A 335 -0.02 9.73 -10.52
N ALA A 336 0.62 8.90 -11.34
CA ALA A 336 1.51 9.35 -12.40
C ALA A 336 0.80 10.25 -13.43
N HIS A 337 -0.43 9.91 -13.84
CA HIS A 337 -1.27 10.75 -14.69
C HIS A 337 -1.62 12.10 -14.01
N TYR A 338 -1.95 12.11 -12.72
CA TYR A 338 -2.24 13.34 -11.98
C TYR A 338 -1.01 14.25 -11.82
N LEU A 339 0.13 13.68 -11.45
CA LEU A 339 1.32 14.43 -11.08
C LEU A 339 2.11 14.96 -12.27
N GLN A 340 2.06 14.32 -13.44
CA GLN A 340 2.73 14.87 -14.63
C GLN A 340 2.13 16.21 -15.09
N ASP A 341 0.85 16.45 -14.80
CA ASP A 341 0.13 17.70 -15.09
C ASP A 341 0.23 18.71 -13.94
N THR A 342 0.33 18.23 -12.70
CA THR A 342 0.33 19.07 -11.49
C THR A 342 1.72 19.58 -11.10
N LEU A 343 2.78 18.79 -11.33
CA LEU A 343 4.15 19.15 -10.98
C LEU A 343 4.93 19.70 -12.20
N PRO A 344 5.72 20.77 -12.02
CA PRO A 344 6.33 21.48 -13.14
C PRO A 344 7.42 20.65 -13.85
N GLY A 345 7.26 20.49 -15.17
CA GLY A 345 8.28 19.88 -16.04
C GLY A 345 8.27 18.36 -16.13
N LEU A 346 7.19 17.69 -15.70
CA LEU A 346 7.09 16.22 -15.67
C LEU A 346 6.29 15.60 -16.84
N LYS A 347 5.53 16.41 -17.59
CA LYS A 347 4.94 16.01 -18.89
C LYS A 347 6.03 15.44 -19.82
N PRO A 348 5.71 14.40 -20.62
CA PRO A 348 6.65 13.87 -21.61
C PRO A 348 6.99 14.89 -22.69
N ALA A 349 8.13 14.71 -23.35
CA ALA A 349 8.54 15.54 -24.49
C ALA A 349 7.80 15.17 -25.80
N ASN A 350 7.10 14.04 -25.80
CA ASN A 350 6.31 13.52 -26.91
C ASN A 350 4.82 13.55 -26.50
N ALA A 351 3.99 14.31 -27.23
CA ALA A 351 2.56 14.42 -26.94
C ALA A 351 1.82 13.06 -27.00
N ASN A 352 2.31 12.12 -27.81
CA ASN A 352 1.73 10.77 -27.91
C ASN A 352 2.00 9.90 -26.66
N GLU A 353 2.75 10.39 -25.68
CA GLU A 353 2.99 9.73 -24.39
C GLU A 353 2.23 10.40 -23.23
N GLU A 354 1.49 11.49 -23.46
CA GLU A 354 0.78 12.19 -22.38
C GLU A 354 -0.33 11.31 -21.77
N ASP A 355 -1.06 10.56 -22.58
CA ASP A 355 -2.17 9.71 -22.12
C ASP A 355 -1.73 8.31 -21.65
N VAL A 356 -0.47 7.91 -21.83
CA VAL A 356 0.00 6.51 -21.66
C VAL A 356 -0.32 5.91 -20.28
N PHE A 357 -0.27 6.72 -19.22
CA PHE A 357 -0.60 6.27 -17.86
C PHE A 357 -2.11 6.02 -17.70
N LEU A 358 -2.96 6.85 -18.31
CA LEU A 358 -4.42 6.70 -18.27
C LEU A 358 -4.91 5.56 -19.18
N GLU A 359 -4.29 5.37 -20.35
CA GLU A 359 -4.55 4.21 -21.21
C GLU A 359 -4.28 2.90 -20.48
N LYS A 360 -3.10 2.77 -19.85
CA LYS A 360 -2.72 1.57 -19.07
C LYS A 360 -3.56 1.39 -17.81
N ALA A 361 -3.98 2.48 -17.16
CA ALA A 361 -4.91 2.43 -16.03
C ALA A 361 -6.28 1.89 -16.45
N THR A 362 -6.78 2.31 -17.62
CA THR A 362 -8.10 1.89 -18.14
C THR A 362 -8.09 0.42 -18.57
N ASP A 363 -7.09 -0.02 -19.35
CA ASP A 363 -6.88 -1.44 -19.73
C ASP A 363 -6.77 -2.36 -18.50
N LEU A 364 -6.06 -1.93 -17.45
CA LEU A 364 -6.00 -2.68 -16.21
C LEU A 364 -7.36 -2.73 -15.50
N ALA A 365 -8.04 -1.59 -15.35
CA ALA A 365 -9.29 -1.51 -14.62
C ALA A 365 -10.41 -2.34 -15.28
N ASP A 366 -10.52 -2.33 -16.60
CA ASP A 366 -11.49 -3.17 -17.32
C ASP A 366 -11.27 -4.67 -17.09
N ARG A 367 -10.01 -5.10 -16.91
CA ARG A 367 -9.68 -6.48 -16.50
C ARG A 367 -10.01 -6.75 -15.04
N LEU A 368 -9.78 -5.77 -14.16
CA LEU A 368 -10.15 -5.84 -12.73
C LEU A 368 -11.67 -5.86 -12.51
N MET A 369 -12.49 -5.33 -13.43
CA MET A 369 -13.97 -5.39 -13.35
C MET A 369 -14.49 -6.84 -13.17
N GLY A 370 -13.77 -7.82 -13.74
CA GLY A 370 -14.05 -9.26 -13.57
C GLY A 370 -14.06 -9.75 -12.12
N ALA A 371 -13.39 -9.05 -11.20
CA ALA A 371 -13.46 -9.35 -9.78
C ALA A 371 -14.83 -9.01 -9.17
N TYR A 372 -15.56 -8.02 -9.70
CA TYR A 372 -16.83 -7.54 -9.15
C TYR A 372 -18.06 -8.35 -9.60
N GLU A 373 -17.90 -9.29 -10.54
CA GLU A 373 -18.96 -10.18 -11.04
C GLU A 373 -19.46 -11.24 -10.02
N SER A 374 -19.15 -11.08 -8.72
CA SER A 374 -19.68 -11.98 -7.70
C SER A 374 -21.21 -11.80 -7.55
N PRO A 375 -21.97 -12.85 -7.18
CA PRO A 375 -23.42 -12.74 -6.96
C PRO A 375 -23.84 -11.67 -5.95
N SER A 376 -22.97 -11.29 -5.00
CA SER A 376 -23.25 -10.20 -4.06
C SER A 376 -22.83 -8.82 -4.60
N GLY A 377 -21.74 -8.74 -5.35
CA GLY A 377 -21.03 -7.49 -5.70
C GLY A 377 -19.90 -7.14 -4.73
N VAL A 378 -19.60 -8.00 -3.74
CA VAL A 378 -18.32 -7.98 -3.00
C VAL A 378 -17.26 -8.64 -3.90
N PRO A 379 -16.12 -7.99 -4.19
CA PRO A 379 -15.19 -8.51 -5.17
C PRO A 379 -14.50 -9.81 -4.75
N TRP A 380 -14.22 -10.62 -5.76
CA TRP A 380 -13.37 -11.81 -5.68
C TRP A 380 -11.93 -11.43 -5.31
N ALA A 381 -11.26 -12.28 -4.53
CA ALA A 381 -9.92 -11.99 -3.99
C ALA A 381 -8.82 -12.02 -5.05
N SER A 382 -9.02 -12.79 -6.13
CA SER A 382 -8.16 -12.79 -7.31
C SER A 382 -8.94 -12.53 -8.60
N VAL A 383 -8.24 -12.19 -9.67
CA VAL A 383 -8.79 -12.08 -11.04
C VAL A 383 -7.75 -12.48 -12.09
N ILE A 384 -8.16 -13.23 -13.11
CA ILE A 384 -7.29 -13.60 -14.26
C ILE A 384 -7.38 -12.49 -15.31
N LEU A 385 -6.27 -11.79 -15.56
CA LEU A 385 -6.26 -10.54 -16.34
C LEU A 385 -6.49 -10.72 -17.86
N SER A 386 -6.12 -11.85 -18.46
CA SER A 386 -6.44 -12.13 -19.87
C SER A 386 -7.92 -12.46 -20.11
N ASP A 387 -8.57 -13.06 -19.12
CA ASP A 387 -9.92 -13.63 -19.24
C ASP A 387 -10.98 -12.74 -18.54
N ALA A 388 -10.56 -11.64 -17.90
CA ALA A 388 -11.36 -10.77 -17.03
C ALA A 388 -12.24 -11.57 -16.04
N LYS A 389 -11.68 -12.60 -15.40
CA LYS A 389 -12.43 -13.59 -14.61
C LYS A 389 -12.01 -13.58 -13.15
N GLY A 390 -12.89 -13.16 -12.25
CA GLY A 390 -12.67 -13.23 -10.80
C GLY A 390 -12.64 -14.66 -10.25
N GLU A 391 -11.79 -14.90 -9.24
CA GLU A 391 -11.66 -16.18 -8.53
C GLU A 391 -11.68 -16.00 -7.00
N ALA A 392 -12.29 -16.96 -6.32
CA ALA A 392 -12.32 -17.01 -4.86
C ALA A 392 -10.92 -17.21 -4.27
N SER A 393 -10.71 -16.73 -3.04
CA SER A 393 -9.44 -16.91 -2.32
C SER A 393 -9.03 -18.38 -2.26
N HIS A 394 -7.80 -18.70 -2.70
CA HIS A 394 -7.22 -20.05 -2.58
C HIS A 394 -7.06 -20.51 -1.12
N ALA A 395 -7.06 -19.55 -0.19
CA ALA A 395 -7.02 -19.77 1.24
C ALA A 395 -8.41 -19.58 1.88
N ASP A 396 -8.48 -19.75 3.20
CA ASP A 396 -9.61 -19.25 4.01
C ASP A 396 -11.02 -19.72 3.61
N GLY A 397 -11.11 -20.85 2.88
CA GLY A 397 -12.38 -21.41 2.42
C GLY A 397 -13.08 -20.58 1.34
N GLY A 398 -12.33 -19.81 0.55
CA GLY A 398 -12.87 -18.97 -0.52
C GLY A 398 -13.27 -17.55 -0.10
N ALA A 399 -13.10 -17.18 1.17
CA ALA A 399 -13.37 -15.82 1.64
C ALA A 399 -12.25 -14.85 1.27
N SER A 400 -12.62 -13.69 0.74
CA SER A 400 -11.75 -12.52 0.62
C SER A 400 -11.44 -11.97 2.03
N SER A 401 -10.31 -11.30 2.20
CA SER A 401 -10.14 -10.42 3.36
C SER A 401 -11.14 -9.27 3.27
N THR A 402 -11.56 -8.72 4.41
CA THR A 402 -12.49 -7.58 4.41
C THR A 402 -11.82 -6.35 3.80
N ALA A 403 -10.61 -5.98 4.26
CA ALA A 403 -9.86 -4.86 3.67
C ALA A 403 -9.61 -5.04 2.16
N GLU A 404 -9.14 -6.22 1.71
CA GLU A 404 -8.94 -6.51 0.27
C GLU A 404 -10.20 -6.23 -0.57
N ALA A 405 -11.40 -6.40 -0.01
CA ALA A 405 -12.66 -6.16 -0.72
C ALA A 405 -13.15 -4.69 -0.64
N THR A 406 -12.65 -3.90 0.31
CA THR A 406 -13.18 -2.56 0.65
C THR A 406 -12.14 -1.44 0.57
N THR A 407 -11.01 -1.71 -0.08
CA THR A 407 -9.90 -0.77 -0.26
C THR A 407 -9.52 -0.71 -1.74
N LEU A 408 -10.51 -0.35 -2.56
CA LEU A 408 -10.46 -0.30 -4.04
C LEU A 408 -11.13 0.98 -4.60
N GLN A 409 -11.69 1.79 -3.71
CA GLN A 409 -12.68 2.82 -4.03
C GLN A 409 -12.04 4.10 -4.54
N LEU A 410 -10.88 4.49 -4.01
CA LEU A 410 -10.24 5.76 -4.39
C LEU A 410 -9.76 5.71 -5.84
N GLU A 411 -9.25 4.55 -6.25
CA GLU A 411 -8.77 4.22 -7.59
C GLU A 411 -9.94 4.21 -8.57
N MET A 412 -10.97 3.41 -8.29
CA MET A 412 -12.12 3.23 -9.17
C MET A 412 -12.97 4.51 -9.29
N LYS A 413 -13.17 5.26 -8.20
CA LYS A 413 -13.87 6.56 -8.24
C LYS A 413 -13.06 7.63 -8.97
N TYR A 414 -11.73 7.63 -8.86
CA TYR A 414 -10.91 8.60 -9.61
C TYR A 414 -10.86 8.25 -11.11
N LEU A 415 -10.74 6.96 -11.48
CA LEU A 415 -10.83 6.54 -12.88
C LEU A 415 -12.22 6.86 -13.49
N ALA A 416 -13.31 6.63 -12.74
CA ALA A 416 -14.65 7.09 -13.14
C ALA A 416 -14.69 8.60 -13.36
N TYR A 417 -14.10 9.39 -12.45
CA TYR A 417 -14.03 10.84 -12.61
C TYR A 417 -13.23 11.28 -13.84
N LEU A 418 -12.11 10.62 -14.18
CA LEU A 418 -11.33 10.91 -15.38
C LEU A 418 -12.11 10.54 -16.66
N THR A 419 -12.43 9.26 -16.84
CA THR A 419 -13.12 8.71 -18.03
C THR A 419 -14.52 9.29 -18.21
N GLY A 420 -15.28 9.41 -17.12
CA GLY A 420 -16.74 9.63 -17.14
C GLY A 420 -17.56 8.34 -17.10
N GLU A 421 -16.93 7.15 -17.08
CA GLU A 421 -17.62 5.87 -17.07
C GLU A 421 -18.12 5.51 -15.66
N ALA A 422 -19.45 5.39 -15.53
CA ALA A 422 -20.10 5.17 -14.23
C ALA A 422 -19.86 3.77 -13.64
N GLN A 423 -19.51 2.78 -14.47
CA GLN A 423 -19.38 1.40 -14.02
C GLN A 423 -18.34 1.21 -12.90
N TYR A 424 -17.19 1.89 -12.96
CA TYR A 424 -16.16 1.80 -11.92
C TYR A 424 -16.65 2.42 -10.60
N TRP A 425 -17.40 3.54 -10.67
CA TRP A 425 -18.02 4.17 -9.51
C TRP A 425 -19.05 3.22 -8.87
N ASP A 426 -19.99 2.71 -9.64
CA ASP A 426 -21.11 1.89 -9.17
C ASP A 426 -20.64 0.59 -8.50
N VAL A 427 -19.64 -0.11 -9.05
CA VAL A 427 -19.09 -1.32 -8.40
C VAL A 427 -18.31 -1.01 -7.13
N SER A 428 -17.59 0.12 -7.10
CA SER A 428 -16.82 0.54 -5.92
C SER A 428 -17.71 0.86 -4.71
N GLU A 429 -18.88 1.46 -4.96
CA GLU A 429 -19.88 1.76 -3.93
C GLU A 429 -20.67 0.52 -3.50
N ARG A 430 -21.00 -0.38 -4.43
CA ARG A 430 -21.86 -1.54 -4.15
C ARG A 430 -21.30 -2.44 -3.06
N VAL A 431 -19.98 -2.68 -3.02
CA VAL A 431 -19.37 -3.45 -1.94
C VAL A 431 -19.53 -2.75 -0.58
N MET A 432 -19.38 -1.42 -0.52
CA MET A 432 -19.55 -0.66 0.72
C MET A 432 -21.00 -0.73 1.23
N GLN A 433 -21.98 -0.68 0.32
CA GLN A 433 -23.39 -0.90 0.65
C GLN A 433 -23.63 -2.29 1.23
N VAL A 434 -23.08 -3.36 0.62
CA VAL A 434 -23.22 -4.74 1.14
C VAL A 434 -22.62 -4.85 2.54
N VAL A 435 -21.46 -4.23 2.77
CA VAL A 435 -20.73 -4.28 4.05
C VAL A 435 -21.46 -3.54 5.19
N ASP A 436 -22.02 -2.35 4.95
CA ASP A 436 -22.82 -1.65 5.99
C ASP A 436 -24.14 -2.39 6.27
N ASN A 437 -24.78 -2.94 5.23
CA ASN A 437 -26.01 -3.73 5.33
C ASN A 437 -25.87 -5.02 6.17
N LEU A 438 -24.65 -5.49 6.43
CA LEU A 438 -24.41 -6.60 7.36
C LEU A 438 -24.58 -6.20 8.84
N GLY A 439 -24.73 -4.91 9.15
CA GLY A 439 -25.06 -4.46 10.50
C GLY A 439 -23.95 -4.71 11.52
N ALA A 440 -22.68 -4.64 11.09
CA ALA A 440 -21.52 -4.74 11.97
C ALA A 440 -21.70 -3.82 13.19
N LYS A 441 -21.43 -4.36 14.39
CA LYS A 441 -21.78 -3.70 15.66
C LYS A 441 -20.74 -2.67 16.03
N ASP A 442 -21.20 -1.46 16.39
CA ASP A 442 -20.35 -0.32 16.73
C ASP A 442 -19.28 -0.07 15.63
N GLY A 443 -19.64 -0.26 14.36
CA GLY A 443 -18.73 -0.13 13.21
C GLY A 443 -17.55 -1.13 13.16
N LEU A 444 -17.51 -2.18 13.99
CA LEU A 444 -16.37 -3.13 14.04
C LEU A 444 -16.62 -4.40 13.22
N LEU A 445 -15.81 -4.58 12.16
CA LEU A 445 -15.98 -5.64 11.16
C LEU A 445 -15.07 -6.86 11.43
N PRO A 446 -15.55 -8.09 11.16
CA PRO A 446 -14.69 -9.26 11.02
C PRO A 446 -13.74 -9.14 9.81
N ILE A 447 -12.53 -9.68 9.91
CA ILE A 447 -11.48 -9.56 8.87
C ILE A 447 -11.68 -10.41 7.59
N PHE A 448 -12.78 -11.13 7.44
CA PHE A 448 -13.08 -11.94 6.25
C PHE A 448 -14.53 -11.80 5.78
N ILE A 449 -14.72 -11.80 4.46
CA ILE A 449 -16.03 -11.77 3.80
C ILE A 449 -16.12 -12.77 2.65
N TYR A 450 -17.24 -13.48 2.54
CA TYR A 450 -17.52 -14.38 1.42
C TYR A 450 -18.05 -13.58 0.22
N ALA A 451 -17.27 -13.47 -0.85
CA ALA A 451 -17.65 -12.76 -2.07
C ALA A 451 -18.93 -13.32 -2.72
N ASP A 452 -19.13 -14.65 -2.69
CA ASP A 452 -20.31 -15.30 -3.28
C ASP A 452 -21.63 -15.00 -2.53
N LYS A 453 -21.56 -14.73 -1.22
CA LYS A 453 -22.73 -14.54 -0.34
C LYS A 453 -22.92 -13.09 0.14
N GLY A 454 -21.87 -12.28 0.10
CA GLY A 454 -21.85 -10.95 0.71
C GLY A 454 -21.95 -10.99 2.24
N THR A 455 -21.37 -12.00 2.90
CA THR A 455 -21.50 -12.23 4.36
C THR A 455 -20.15 -12.46 5.02
N PHE A 456 -19.93 -11.90 6.22
CA PHE A 456 -18.70 -12.12 6.98
C PHE A 456 -18.43 -13.60 7.32
N ARG A 457 -17.15 -13.97 7.43
CA ARG A 457 -16.66 -15.27 7.88
C ARG A 457 -16.01 -15.14 9.25
N GLY A 458 -16.53 -15.86 10.25
CA GLY A 458 -16.01 -15.81 11.61
C GLY A 458 -16.33 -14.48 12.30
N ASN A 459 -15.57 -14.15 13.35
CA ASN A 459 -15.77 -12.94 14.15
C ASN A 459 -14.45 -12.33 14.69
N GLU A 460 -13.30 -12.67 14.13
CA GLU A 460 -12.03 -12.01 14.49
C GLU A 460 -12.03 -10.55 14.03
N ILE A 461 -11.89 -9.62 14.98
CA ILE A 461 -11.84 -8.17 14.75
C ILE A 461 -10.44 -7.67 15.11
N ARG A 462 -9.78 -7.02 14.15
CA ARG A 462 -8.55 -6.24 14.32
C ARG A 462 -8.49 -5.11 13.29
N TRP A 463 -7.67 -4.10 13.55
CA TRP A 463 -7.40 -2.95 12.67
C TRP A 463 -5.96 -2.97 12.15
N GLY A 464 -5.30 -4.12 12.25
CA GLY A 464 -4.13 -4.46 11.42
C GLY A 464 -4.55 -5.39 10.29
N SER A 465 -3.61 -6.19 9.82
CA SER A 465 -3.68 -7.01 8.60
C SER A 465 -5.09 -7.53 8.28
N ARG A 466 -5.59 -7.27 7.06
CA ARG A 466 -6.93 -7.67 6.54
C ARG A 466 -8.12 -6.84 7.08
N GLY A 467 -7.87 -5.82 7.91
CA GLY A 467 -8.91 -5.02 8.56
C GLY A 467 -8.62 -3.52 8.55
N ASP A 468 -7.38 -3.12 8.83
CA ASP A 468 -6.78 -1.80 8.59
C ASP A 468 -7.46 -0.90 7.54
N SER A 469 -7.22 -1.13 6.24
CA SER A 469 -7.46 -0.11 5.22
C SER A 469 -8.94 0.06 4.82
N TYR A 470 -9.83 -0.85 5.27
CA TYR A 470 -11.28 -0.58 5.30
C TYR A 470 -11.57 0.71 6.05
N TYR A 471 -11.00 0.87 7.25
CA TYR A 471 -11.27 2.02 8.12
C TYR A 471 -10.61 3.30 7.58
N GLU A 472 -9.48 3.15 6.90
CA GLU A 472 -8.73 4.21 6.21
C GLU A 472 -9.49 4.80 5.01
N TYR A 473 -10.10 3.95 4.18
CA TYR A 473 -10.82 4.38 2.98
C TYR A 473 -12.17 5.05 3.27
N LEU A 474 -12.66 5.02 4.52
CA LEU A 474 -13.85 5.77 4.93
C LEU A 474 -13.62 7.30 4.93
N PRO A 475 -12.72 7.88 5.74
CA PRO A 475 -12.43 9.31 5.67
C PRO A 475 -11.76 9.69 4.34
N LYS A 476 -10.92 8.83 3.74
CA LYS A 476 -10.28 9.14 2.46
C LYS A 476 -11.30 9.29 1.32
N GLN A 477 -12.33 8.45 1.20
CA GLN A 477 -13.39 8.63 0.19
C GLN A 477 -14.16 9.94 0.38
N TYR A 478 -14.60 10.22 1.61
CA TYR A 478 -15.29 11.46 1.96
C TYR A 478 -14.46 12.71 1.61
N LEU A 479 -13.14 12.66 1.81
CA LEU A 479 -12.25 13.78 1.47
C LEU A 479 -11.95 13.86 -0.04
N GLN A 480 -11.78 12.73 -0.73
CA GLN A 480 -11.54 12.65 -2.16
C GLN A 480 -12.67 13.32 -2.95
N THR A 481 -13.93 13.07 -2.58
CA THR A 481 -15.11 13.61 -3.29
C THR A 481 -15.53 14.99 -2.77
N GLN A 482 -14.58 15.76 -2.22
CA GLN A 482 -14.79 17.10 -1.66
C GLN A 482 -15.98 17.17 -0.67
N LYS A 483 -16.09 16.16 0.21
CA LYS A 483 -17.09 16.03 1.27
C LYS A 483 -18.53 15.82 0.78
N GLN A 484 -18.72 15.42 -0.49
CA GLN A 484 -20.04 15.18 -1.10
C GLN A 484 -20.66 13.84 -0.70
N GLU A 485 -19.89 12.92 -0.10
CA GLU A 485 -20.33 11.58 0.31
C GLU A 485 -20.29 11.39 1.84
N PRO A 486 -21.18 12.05 2.62
CA PRO A 486 -21.13 12.04 4.09
C PRO A 486 -21.29 10.66 4.72
N VAL A 487 -21.86 9.69 3.98
CA VAL A 487 -22.03 8.29 4.40
C VAL A 487 -20.74 7.67 4.96
N TYR A 488 -19.59 7.94 4.33
CA TYR A 488 -18.32 7.37 4.76
C TYR A 488 -17.76 8.07 6.02
N GLN A 489 -18.06 9.35 6.21
CA GLN A 489 -17.73 10.05 7.47
C GLN A 489 -18.58 9.52 8.62
N GLU A 490 -19.87 9.19 8.40
CA GLU A 490 -20.71 8.54 9.41
C GLU A 490 -20.18 7.16 9.79
N MET A 491 -19.77 6.34 8.81
CA MET A 491 -19.18 5.02 9.03
C MET A 491 -17.84 5.11 9.78
N TRP A 492 -16.99 6.08 9.44
CA TRP A 492 -15.74 6.36 10.17
C TRP A 492 -16.03 6.74 11.63
N ASN A 493 -16.94 7.69 11.85
CA ASN A 493 -17.30 8.15 13.18
C ASN A 493 -17.95 7.04 14.03
N GLU A 494 -18.70 6.11 13.42
CA GLU A 494 -19.16 4.89 14.11
C GLU A 494 -17.99 3.98 14.50
N SER A 495 -17.12 3.65 13.53
CA SER A 495 -16.01 2.72 13.70
C SER A 495 -14.97 3.18 14.71
N LEU A 496 -14.57 4.47 14.69
CA LEU A 496 -13.58 5.02 15.63
C LEU A 496 -14.11 5.02 17.07
N ARG A 497 -15.39 5.34 17.29
CA ARG A 497 -16.03 5.22 18.60
C ARG A 497 -16.14 3.75 19.04
N GLY A 498 -16.36 2.83 18.12
CA GLY A 498 -16.24 1.38 18.36
C GLY A 498 -14.85 0.94 18.81
N ALA A 499 -13.81 1.41 18.11
CA ALA A 499 -12.42 1.14 18.44
C ALA A 499 -12.05 1.64 19.84
N LYS A 500 -12.35 2.92 20.15
CA LYS A 500 -12.21 3.49 21.51
C LYS A 500 -12.91 2.61 22.56
N LYS A 501 -14.14 2.20 22.30
CA LYS A 501 -15.01 1.46 23.23
C LYS A 501 -14.57 0.01 23.49
N HIS A 502 -14.03 -0.69 22.49
CA HIS A 502 -13.81 -2.16 22.55
C HIS A 502 -12.38 -2.63 22.36
N LEU A 503 -11.53 -1.86 21.70
CA LEU A 503 -10.18 -2.25 21.29
C LEU A 503 -9.09 -1.46 22.04
N LEU A 504 -9.38 -0.22 22.44
CA LEU A 504 -8.42 0.70 23.03
C LEU A 504 -8.13 0.40 24.51
N THR A 505 -6.86 0.13 24.82
CA THR A 505 -6.35 -0.22 26.16
C THR A 505 -5.00 0.45 26.40
N TYR A 506 -4.54 0.46 27.65
CA TYR A 506 -3.26 1.06 28.02
C TYR A 506 -2.25 0.04 28.56
N THR A 507 -0.97 0.26 28.28
CA THR A 507 0.12 -0.57 28.86
C THR A 507 0.27 -0.33 30.37
N LYS A 508 0.78 -1.35 31.05
CA LYS A 508 0.82 -1.43 32.51
C LYS A 508 1.70 -0.36 33.16
N ASN A 509 2.97 -0.30 32.79
CA ASN A 509 3.95 0.52 33.50
C ASN A 509 3.85 1.98 33.06
N SER A 510 3.78 2.24 31.76
CA SER A 510 3.87 3.58 31.17
C SER A 510 2.61 4.11 30.49
N HIS A 511 1.48 3.39 30.50
CA HIS A 511 0.21 3.82 29.86
C HIS A 511 0.33 4.17 28.36
N PHE A 512 1.19 3.51 27.59
CA PHE A 512 1.12 3.65 26.13
C PHE A 512 -0.25 3.21 25.62
N THR A 513 -0.77 3.94 24.63
CA THR A 513 -2.11 3.71 24.08
C THR A 513 -2.03 2.63 23.00
N VAL A 514 -2.66 1.48 23.26
CA VAL A 514 -2.61 0.29 22.39
C VAL A 514 -3.98 0.02 21.82
N LEU A 515 -4.06 -0.11 20.49
CA LEU A 515 -5.24 -0.65 19.82
C LEU A 515 -5.09 -2.16 19.69
N ALA A 516 -5.75 -2.90 20.59
CA ALA A 516 -5.62 -4.35 20.73
C ALA A 516 -6.77 -5.10 20.03
N GLU A 517 -6.58 -6.39 19.77
CA GLU A 517 -7.48 -7.20 18.95
C GLU A 517 -8.59 -7.90 19.74
N ARG A 518 -9.62 -8.38 19.04
CA ARG A 518 -10.66 -9.28 19.57
C ARG A 518 -10.77 -10.55 18.69
N PRO A 519 -9.91 -11.56 18.88
CA PRO A 519 -9.89 -12.78 18.04
C PRO A 519 -11.14 -13.68 18.15
N ASN A 520 -12.04 -13.39 19.10
CA ASN A 520 -13.29 -14.14 19.32
C ASN A 520 -14.51 -13.19 19.33
N GLY A 521 -14.46 -12.12 18.55
CA GLY A 521 -15.53 -11.12 18.44
C GLY A 521 -15.60 -10.11 19.57
N ILE A 522 -16.48 -9.13 19.41
CA ILE A 522 -16.60 -7.91 20.22
C ILE A 522 -16.89 -8.15 21.73
N GLN A 523 -17.17 -9.38 22.15
CA GLN A 523 -17.36 -9.79 23.56
C GLN A 523 -16.35 -10.84 24.03
N GLY A 524 -15.49 -11.36 23.14
CA GLY A 524 -14.38 -12.24 23.47
C GLY A 524 -13.20 -11.48 24.09
N ASN A 525 -12.19 -12.22 24.53
CA ASN A 525 -11.02 -11.64 25.19
C ASN A 525 -10.28 -10.63 24.30
N LEU A 526 -9.78 -9.56 24.93
CA LEU A 526 -8.85 -8.62 24.29
C LEU A 526 -7.47 -9.29 24.19
N HIS A 527 -6.81 -9.17 23.03
CA HIS A 527 -5.48 -9.73 22.78
C HIS A 527 -4.49 -8.58 22.57
N PRO A 528 -3.50 -8.39 23.47
CA PRO A 528 -2.52 -7.31 23.38
C PRO A 528 -1.48 -7.59 22.28
N LYS A 529 -1.93 -7.41 21.05
CA LYS A 529 -1.19 -7.49 19.79
C LYS A 529 -1.49 -6.22 19.01
N MET A 530 -0.48 -5.65 18.38
CA MET A 530 -0.62 -4.58 17.39
C MET A 530 0.36 -4.90 16.26
N ASP A 531 -0.15 -5.01 15.04
CA ASP A 531 0.70 -5.11 13.84
C ASP A 531 1.32 -3.73 13.58
N HIS A 532 2.50 -3.67 12.98
CA HIS A 532 3.10 -2.39 12.58
C HIS A 532 2.18 -1.61 11.64
N LEU A 533 1.42 -2.32 10.79
CA LEU A 533 0.33 -1.81 9.96
C LEU A 533 -0.58 -0.81 10.70
N VAL A 534 -0.97 -1.11 11.95
CA VAL A 534 -1.91 -0.28 12.74
C VAL A 534 -1.36 1.15 12.97
N CYS A 535 -0.07 1.38 12.76
CA CYS A 535 0.54 2.69 12.80
C CYS A 535 0.14 3.63 11.64
N PHE A 536 -0.69 3.20 10.68
CA PHE A 536 -1.40 4.08 9.74
C PHE A 536 -2.43 4.99 10.46
N LEU A 537 -2.97 4.50 11.59
CA LEU A 537 -4.15 5.04 12.23
C LEU A 537 -3.99 6.47 12.82
N PRO A 538 -2.88 6.85 13.49
CA PRO A 538 -2.68 8.22 13.95
C PRO A 538 -2.85 9.27 12.84
N GLY A 539 -2.22 9.04 11.69
CA GLY A 539 -2.32 9.91 10.52
C GLY A 539 -3.73 9.98 9.97
N THR A 540 -4.42 8.82 9.88
CA THR A 540 -5.82 8.74 9.45
C THR A 540 -6.77 9.48 10.41
N ILE A 541 -6.59 9.37 11.74
CA ILE A 541 -7.41 10.10 12.73
C ILE A 541 -7.20 11.61 12.57
N ALA A 542 -5.95 12.06 12.50
CA ALA A 542 -5.65 13.49 12.32
C ALA A 542 -6.23 14.03 11.00
N LEU A 543 -6.06 13.29 9.90
CA LEU A 543 -6.60 13.61 8.57
C LEU A 543 -8.13 13.70 8.59
N ALA A 544 -8.82 12.74 9.21
CA ALA A 544 -10.28 12.72 9.27
C ALA A 544 -10.86 13.90 10.06
N VAL A 545 -10.19 14.30 11.14
CA VAL A 545 -10.63 15.37 12.05
C VAL A 545 -10.35 16.77 11.50
N THR A 546 -9.19 17.01 10.88
CA THR A 546 -8.87 18.34 10.30
C THR A 546 -9.23 18.47 8.83
N GLY A 547 -9.51 17.36 8.14
CA GLY A 547 -9.64 17.31 6.69
C GLY A 547 -8.31 17.57 5.95
N GLY A 548 -7.17 17.47 6.64
CA GLY A 548 -5.84 17.80 6.11
C GLY A 548 -5.39 19.25 6.35
N ALA A 549 -6.24 20.11 6.95
CA ALA A 549 -5.86 21.46 7.31
C ALA A 549 -4.94 21.51 8.55
N PRO A 550 -4.11 22.55 8.72
CA PRO A 550 -3.37 22.79 9.96
C PRO A 550 -4.30 22.88 11.18
N LEU A 551 -3.88 22.30 12.30
CA LEU A 551 -4.63 22.21 13.55
C LEU A 551 -4.99 23.60 14.11
N SER A 552 -4.17 24.63 13.84
CA SER A 552 -4.47 26.02 14.18
C SER A 552 -5.70 26.57 13.47
N GLU A 553 -5.97 26.10 12.25
CA GLU A 553 -7.13 26.49 11.44
C GLU A 553 -8.33 25.58 11.70
N ALA A 554 -8.09 24.27 11.83
CA ALA A 554 -9.15 23.30 12.15
C ALA A 554 -9.84 23.63 13.50
N ARG A 555 -9.08 24.09 14.50
CA ARG A 555 -9.59 24.60 15.79
C ARG A 555 -10.49 25.83 15.71
N LYS A 556 -10.56 26.52 14.56
CA LYS A 556 -11.46 27.67 14.33
C LYS A 556 -12.81 27.27 13.73
N LEU A 557 -12.98 26.01 13.33
CA LEU A 557 -14.21 25.52 12.70
C LEU A 557 -15.35 25.44 13.73
N PRO A 558 -16.60 25.85 13.39
CA PRO A 558 -17.76 25.70 14.28
C PRO A 558 -18.10 24.25 14.68
N THR A 559 -17.54 23.27 13.95
CA THR A 559 -17.67 21.83 14.22
C THR A 559 -16.59 21.30 15.18
N TRP A 560 -15.69 22.14 15.66
CA TRP A 560 -14.60 21.74 16.55
C TRP A 560 -15.04 21.73 18.02
N GLY A 561 -14.86 20.59 18.70
CA GLY A 561 -15.22 20.43 20.11
C GLY A 561 -14.39 19.35 20.81
N ALA A 562 -14.90 18.88 21.96
CA ALA A 562 -14.18 17.96 22.84
C ALA A 562 -13.83 16.60 22.17
N GLU A 563 -14.68 16.11 21.27
CA GLU A 563 -14.43 14.86 20.53
C GLU A 563 -13.22 15.00 19.58
N GLN A 564 -13.07 16.16 18.92
CA GLN A 564 -11.97 16.44 18.00
C GLN A 564 -10.64 16.66 18.74
N GLU A 565 -10.66 17.30 19.91
CA GLU A 565 -9.48 17.37 20.79
C GLU A 565 -9.10 16.00 21.37
N GLU A 566 -10.07 15.15 21.71
CA GLU A 566 -9.81 13.78 22.15
C GLU A 566 -9.19 12.95 21.01
N ASP A 567 -9.70 13.06 19.79
CA ASP A 567 -9.17 12.36 18.62
C ASP A 567 -7.73 12.78 18.27
N ILE A 568 -7.42 14.08 18.32
CA ILE A 568 -6.03 14.55 18.15
C ILE A 568 -5.13 14.04 19.29
N THR A 569 -5.66 13.93 20.52
CA THR A 569 -4.90 13.35 21.65
C THR A 569 -4.67 11.84 21.45
N LEU A 570 -5.67 11.10 20.98
CA LEU A 570 -5.58 9.69 20.61
C LEU A 570 -4.54 9.47 19.51
N ALA A 571 -4.54 10.29 18.47
CA ALA A 571 -3.53 10.25 17.41
C ALA A 571 -2.12 10.44 18.00
N ARG A 572 -1.89 11.49 18.81
CA ARG A 572 -0.56 11.74 19.42
C ARG A 572 -0.06 10.57 20.27
N GLU A 573 -0.91 9.96 21.09
CA GLU A 573 -0.51 8.86 21.99
C GLU A 573 -0.38 7.50 21.27
N LEU A 574 -1.11 7.28 20.16
CA LEU A 574 -0.84 6.17 19.25
C LEU A 574 0.50 6.36 18.51
N THR A 575 0.82 7.56 18.00
CA THR A 575 2.13 7.84 17.37
C THR A 575 3.28 7.59 18.35
N LYS A 576 3.16 8.01 19.62
CA LYS A 576 4.15 7.69 20.67
C LYS A 576 4.33 6.18 20.83
N THR A 577 3.25 5.41 20.79
CA THR A 577 3.29 3.94 20.95
C THR A 577 3.99 3.28 19.77
N CYS A 578 3.70 3.73 18.53
CA CYS A 578 4.42 3.31 17.32
C CYS A 578 5.91 3.66 17.37
N MET A 579 6.29 4.87 17.79
CA MET A 579 7.70 5.21 18.01
C MET A 579 8.36 4.42 19.14
N GLY A 580 7.58 3.95 20.12
CA GLY A 580 8.01 2.95 21.10
C GLY A 580 8.41 1.62 20.45
N MET A 581 7.66 1.15 19.45
CA MET A 581 7.99 -0.07 18.69
C MET A 581 9.35 0.03 17.97
N TYR A 582 9.73 1.22 17.48
CA TYR A 582 11.09 1.46 16.94
C TYR A 582 12.13 1.54 18.08
N LYS A 583 11.94 2.45 19.04
CA LYS A 583 12.94 2.82 20.07
C LYS A 583 13.18 1.74 21.15
N VAL A 584 12.37 0.69 21.22
CA VAL A 584 12.61 -0.46 22.11
C VAL A 584 13.59 -1.48 21.52
N THR A 585 13.86 -1.44 20.21
CA THR A 585 14.69 -2.43 19.52
C THR A 585 16.18 -2.06 19.49
N ALA A 586 17.04 -3.06 19.33
CA ALA A 586 18.49 -2.86 19.20
C ALA A 586 18.86 -2.15 17.88
N THR A 587 18.11 -2.38 16.79
CA THR A 587 18.36 -1.74 15.49
C THR A 587 17.75 -0.34 15.37
N GLY A 588 16.77 0.01 16.19
CA GLY A 588 15.97 1.23 16.00
C GLY A 588 14.93 1.10 14.90
N LEU A 589 14.49 -0.12 14.57
CA LEU A 589 13.48 -0.44 13.55
C LEU A 589 12.35 -1.26 14.19
N ALA A 590 11.08 -0.92 13.94
CA ALA A 590 9.97 -1.67 14.51
C ALA A 590 9.90 -3.12 13.99
N PRO A 591 9.47 -4.08 14.83
CA PRO A 591 9.10 -5.42 14.38
C PRO A 591 7.77 -5.38 13.61
N GLU A 592 7.50 -6.41 12.81
CA GLU A 592 6.22 -6.64 12.11
C GLU A 592 5.03 -6.62 13.08
N ILE A 593 5.19 -7.21 14.28
CA ILE A 593 4.15 -7.29 15.30
C ILE A 593 4.74 -7.01 16.68
N ALA A 594 4.13 -6.10 17.43
CA ALA A 594 4.40 -5.89 18.85
C ALA A 594 3.31 -6.53 19.73
N HIS A 595 3.75 -7.11 20.86
CA HIS A 595 2.87 -7.51 21.95
C HIS A 595 3.09 -6.62 23.17
N PHE A 596 2.07 -6.48 24.01
CA PHE A 596 2.07 -5.50 25.10
C PHE A 596 1.74 -6.13 26.47
N VAL A 597 2.37 -5.61 27.52
CA VAL A 597 2.04 -5.94 28.91
C VAL A 597 0.95 -4.99 29.38
N LEU A 598 -0.22 -5.54 29.67
CA LEU A 598 -1.37 -4.81 30.22
C LEU A 598 -1.55 -5.09 31.72
N ASP A 599 -2.44 -4.33 32.35
CA ASP A 599 -3.08 -4.77 33.60
C ASP A 599 -3.97 -6.01 33.38
N ASP A 600 -4.24 -6.75 34.45
CA ASP A 600 -5.23 -7.84 34.49
C ASP A 600 -6.26 -7.55 35.59
N PRO A 601 -7.53 -7.28 35.26
CA PRO A 601 -8.08 -7.17 33.91
C PRO A 601 -7.58 -5.92 33.15
N PRO A 602 -7.56 -5.94 31.80
CA PRO A 602 -7.11 -4.82 30.98
C PRO A 602 -7.79 -3.48 31.28
N LYS A 603 -6.96 -2.43 31.33
CA LYS A 603 -7.39 -1.05 31.52
C LYS A 603 -7.92 -0.46 30.20
N MET A 604 -9.17 -0.77 29.88
CA MET A 604 -9.90 -0.19 28.75
C MET A 604 -10.03 1.34 28.88
N TYR A 605 -10.12 2.03 27.73
CA TYR A 605 -10.65 3.39 27.63
C TYR A 605 -12.05 3.54 28.27
N ARG A 606 -12.40 4.76 28.70
CA ARG A 606 -13.69 5.08 29.35
C ARG A 606 -14.26 6.45 28.97
N THR A 607 -13.51 7.51 29.23
CA THR A 607 -13.99 8.91 29.18
C THR A 607 -12.93 9.92 28.73
N GLU A 608 -11.67 9.50 28.65
CA GLU A 608 -10.53 10.32 28.24
C GLU A 608 -9.38 9.40 27.76
N ILE A 609 -8.48 9.95 26.95
CA ILE A 609 -7.23 9.30 26.56
C ILE A 609 -6.21 9.50 27.70
N LEU A 610 -5.52 8.43 28.10
CA LEU A 610 -4.41 8.54 29.03
C LEU A 610 -3.13 8.93 28.28
N ALA A 611 -2.48 10.00 28.73
CA ALA A 611 -1.13 10.32 28.29
C ALA A 611 -0.12 9.27 28.80
N SER A 612 0.86 8.92 27.97
CA SER A 612 2.01 8.10 28.37
C SER A 612 2.77 8.77 29.53
N LYS A 613 3.30 7.94 30.44
CA LYS A 613 4.24 8.37 31.50
C LYS A 613 5.68 8.48 30.99
N SER A 614 5.91 8.26 29.70
CA SER A 614 7.23 8.18 29.07
C SER A 614 7.22 8.98 27.78
N GLU A 615 8.20 9.87 27.65
CA GLU A 615 8.56 10.57 26.42
C GLU A 615 9.68 9.84 25.66
N LEU A 616 9.66 8.50 25.73
CA LEU A 616 10.51 7.58 24.96
C LEU A 616 12.03 7.70 25.22
N ASP A 617 12.42 7.96 26.47
CA ASP A 617 13.84 8.04 26.88
C ASP A 617 14.58 6.72 26.57
N THR A 618 15.64 6.82 25.76
CA THR A 618 16.41 5.67 25.29
C THR A 618 17.35 5.10 26.36
N GLN A 619 17.66 5.86 27.43
CA GLN A 619 18.57 5.47 28.51
C GLN A 619 18.01 4.41 29.47
N VAL A 620 16.69 4.14 29.41
CA VAL A 620 16.04 3.09 30.19
C VAL A 620 16.59 1.70 29.80
N PRO A 621 16.98 0.83 30.76
CA PRO A 621 17.48 -0.51 30.44
C PRO A 621 16.46 -1.39 29.71
N GLU A 622 16.95 -2.40 28.98
CA GLU A 622 16.11 -3.41 28.35
C GLU A 622 15.32 -4.20 29.40
N GLY A 623 14.01 -4.40 29.18
CA GLY A 623 13.13 -5.06 30.15
C GLY A 623 12.76 -4.24 31.38
N GLU A 624 13.19 -2.96 31.47
CA GLU A 624 12.85 -2.05 32.57
C GLU A 624 11.93 -0.91 32.13
N GLY A 625 11.31 -0.24 33.12
CA GLY A 625 10.53 0.99 32.94
C GLY A 625 9.47 0.89 31.85
N TRP A 626 9.59 1.74 30.82
CA TRP A 626 8.67 1.77 29.68
C TRP A 626 8.95 0.66 28.66
N LYS A 627 10.21 0.20 28.55
CA LYS A 627 10.59 -0.89 27.62
C LYS A 627 10.01 -2.23 28.07
N ALA A 628 9.81 -2.41 29.38
CA ALA A 628 9.12 -3.56 29.98
C ALA A 628 7.67 -3.75 29.51
N ASP A 629 7.03 -2.72 28.94
CA ASP A 629 5.65 -2.81 28.42
C ASP A 629 5.57 -3.47 27.03
N PHE A 630 6.69 -3.58 26.31
CA PHE A 630 6.76 -4.13 24.95
C PHE A 630 7.36 -5.54 24.97
N ASN A 631 6.85 -6.42 24.11
CA ASN A 631 7.29 -7.79 23.95
C ASN A 631 7.34 -8.13 22.47
N ILE A 632 8.50 -8.57 21.97
CA ILE A 632 8.71 -8.92 20.57
C ILE A 632 8.96 -10.42 20.50
N LYS A 633 8.09 -11.15 19.79
CA LYS A 633 8.22 -12.60 19.63
C LYS A 633 9.24 -12.94 18.53
N PRO A 634 10.05 -14.01 18.67
CA PRO A 634 11.06 -14.38 17.66
C PRO A 634 10.55 -14.77 16.26
N ALA A 635 9.23 -14.94 16.07
CA ALA A 635 8.64 -15.12 14.73
C ALA A 635 8.31 -13.77 14.07
N ASP A 636 8.10 -12.74 14.88
CA ASP A 636 7.47 -11.48 14.50
C ASP A 636 8.49 -10.32 14.49
N SER A 637 9.74 -10.57 14.89
CA SER A 637 10.82 -9.58 14.96
C SER A 637 11.44 -9.19 13.61
N HIS A 638 10.89 -9.63 12.49
CA HIS A 638 11.32 -9.18 11.17
C HIS A 638 10.81 -7.75 10.87
N ASN A 639 11.45 -7.05 9.95
CA ASN A 639 10.99 -5.76 9.42
C ASN A 639 11.07 -5.79 7.89
N LEU A 640 9.98 -5.41 7.24
CA LEU A 640 9.81 -5.47 5.79
C LEU A 640 9.96 -4.11 5.10
N GLN A 641 10.69 -3.14 5.69
CA GLN A 641 10.85 -1.78 5.14
C GLN A 641 9.54 -0.95 5.10
N ARG A 642 8.56 -1.30 5.94
CA ARG A 642 7.19 -0.76 5.96
C ARG A 642 7.08 0.74 6.29
N PRO A 643 6.03 1.42 5.78
CA PRO A 643 5.88 2.88 5.88
C PRO A 643 5.03 3.40 7.05
N GLU A 644 4.15 2.60 7.66
CA GLU A 644 2.90 3.15 8.23
C GLU A 644 3.16 4.10 9.43
N THR A 645 4.23 3.85 10.20
CA THR A 645 4.68 4.83 11.21
C THR A 645 5.12 6.16 10.59
N VAL A 646 5.89 6.17 9.49
CA VAL A 646 6.33 7.43 8.84
C VAL A 646 5.24 8.10 8.00
N GLU A 647 4.25 7.35 7.50
CA GLU A 647 2.98 7.93 7.03
C GLU A 647 2.35 8.78 8.16
N SER A 648 2.16 8.19 9.33
CA SER A 648 1.63 8.91 10.49
C SER A 648 2.49 10.10 10.91
N LEU A 649 3.82 10.02 10.84
CA LEU A 649 4.70 11.16 11.11
C LEU A 649 4.49 12.30 10.10
N LEU A 650 4.26 12.01 8.82
CA LEU A 650 3.96 13.03 7.80
C LEU A 650 2.65 13.76 8.12
N TYR A 651 1.56 13.03 8.35
CA TYR A 651 0.27 13.61 8.70
C TYR A 651 0.35 14.43 9.99
N MET A 652 0.96 13.87 11.04
CA MET A 652 1.08 14.54 12.33
C MET A 652 1.98 15.78 12.25
N TRP A 653 3.07 15.76 11.50
CA TRP A 653 3.88 16.96 11.27
C TRP A 653 3.09 18.05 10.54
N ARG A 654 2.54 17.75 9.35
CA ARG A 654 1.83 18.74 8.51
C ARG A 654 0.59 19.31 9.17
N ILE A 655 -0.13 18.51 9.95
CA ILE A 655 -1.33 18.97 10.66
C ILE A 655 -0.96 19.75 11.93
N THR A 656 0.05 19.34 12.71
CA THR A 656 0.29 19.96 14.02
C THR A 656 1.40 21.03 14.05
N GLY A 657 2.26 21.09 13.02
CA GLY A 657 3.43 21.98 12.97
C GLY A 657 4.56 21.61 13.93
N ASP A 658 4.55 20.37 14.45
CA ASP A 658 5.40 19.92 15.54
C ASP A 658 6.64 19.15 14.99
N ASP A 659 7.81 19.79 15.02
CA ASP A 659 9.05 19.25 14.44
C ASP A 659 9.53 17.93 15.12
N VAL A 660 8.97 17.54 16.29
CA VAL A 660 9.27 16.24 16.93
C VAL A 660 9.01 15.06 15.99
N TYR A 661 7.96 15.15 15.17
CA TYR A 661 7.63 14.10 14.20
C TYR A 661 8.67 14.00 13.07
N ARG A 662 9.35 15.09 12.74
CA ARG A 662 10.44 15.10 11.76
C ARG A 662 11.75 14.57 12.36
N GLU A 663 12.07 14.91 13.61
CA GLU A 663 13.22 14.33 14.31
C GLU A 663 13.06 12.80 14.45
N TRP A 664 11.88 12.32 14.83
CA TRP A 664 11.56 10.89 14.88
C TRP A 664 11.68 10.22 13.50
N GLY A 665 11.19 10.85 12.43
CA GLY A 665 11.35 10.34 11.07
C GLY A 665 12.81 10.28 10.61
N TRP A 666 13.66 11.18 11.12
CA TRP A 666 15.10 11.15 10.86
C TRP A 666 15.81 10.02 11.63
N GLU A 667 15.50 9.81 12.91
CA GLU A 667 16.00 8.64 13.67
C GLU A 667 15.64 7.31 12.99
N MET A 668 14.43 7.20 12.43
CA MET A 668 13.99 6.05 11.65
C MET A 668 14.80 5.89 10.36
N PHE A 669 15.01 6.98 9.61
CA PHE A 669 15.81 6.96 8.38
C PHE A 669 17.28 6.58 8.64
N GLU A 670 17.91 7.16 9.67
CA GLU A 670 19.26 6.76 10.09
C GLU A 670 19.34 5.28 10.48
N SER A 671 18.30 4.76 11.15
CA SER A 671 18.21 3.35 11.54
C SER A 671 18.08 2.44 10.32
N PHE A 672 17.28 2.79 9.31
CA PHE A 672 17.25 2.09 8.02
C PHE A 672 18.62 2.15 7.33
N VAL A 673 19.20 3.34 7.14
CA VAL A 673 20.49 3.50 6.45
C VAL A 673 21.61 2.69 7.10
N LYS A 674 21.60 2.58 8.43
CA LYS A 674 22.58 1.83 9.21
C LYS A 674 22.39 0.32 9.21
N HIS A 675 21.16 -0.18 9.08
CA HIS A 675 20.83 -1.59 9.34
C HIS A 675 20.17 -2.36 8.19
N THR A 676 19.71 -1.71 7.11
CA THR A 676 19.15 -2.37 5.92
C THR A 676 19.96 -2.18 4.64
N ALA A 677 20.98 -1.30 4.63
CA ALA A 677 21.82 -1.03 3.46
C ALA A 677 22.65 -2.26 3.04
N VAL A 678 22.78 -2.48 1.73
CA VAL A 678 23.46 -3.66 1.16
C VAL A 678 24.77 -3.27 0.46
N GLU A 679 25.84 -4.02 0.77
CA GLU A 679 27.17 -3.83 0.17
C GLU A 679 27.17 -3.98 -1.37
N GLY A 680 28.20 -3.45 -2.03
CA GLY A 680 28.33 -3.56 -3.49
C GLY A 680 27.23 -2.85 -4.28
N ASN A 681 26.68 -1.78 -3.71
CA ASN A 681 25.53 -1.03 -4.23
C ASN A 681 24.33 -1.95 -4.52
N GLY A 682 23.88 -2.72 -3.51
CA GLY A 682 22.69 -3.57 -3.64
C GLY A 682 21.36 -2.83 -3.45
N GLY A 683 21.38 -1.59 -2.94
CA GLY A 683 20.19 -0.91 -2.44
C GLY A 683 19.99 -1.19 -0.94
N PHE A 684 18.75 -1.41 -0.53
CA PHE A 684 18.36 -1.73 0.86
C PHE A 684 17.45 -2.96 0.87
N SER A 685 17.60 -3.80 1.89
CA SER A 685 16.85 -5.06 2.03
C SER A 685 16.10 -5.12 3.36
N SER A 686 14.91 -5.72 3.32
CA SER A 686 14.19 -6.21 4.49
C SER A 686 15.06 -7.10 5.38
N VAL A 687 14.79 -7.09 6.68
CA VAL A 687 15.60 -7.77 7.71
C VAL A 687 14.77 -8.76 8.54
N GLY A 688 15.42 -9.84 8.97
CA GLY A 688 14.79 -11.00 9.61
C GLY A 688 14.69 -10.89 11.14
N ASP A 689 15.43 -9.99 11.78
CA ASP A 689 15.39 -9.80 13.24
C ASP A 689 15.91 -8.43 13.71
N VAL A 690 15.02 -7.51 14.07
CA VAL A 690 15.32 -6.15 14.55
C VAL A 690 15.96 -6.12 15.95
N THR A 691 15.95 -7.24 16.67
CA THR A 691 16.55 -7.37 18.00
C THR A 691 18.05 -7.69 17.96
N LYS A 692 18.63 -7.91 16.77
CA LYS A 692 20.02 -8.34 16.59
C LYS A 692 20.85 -7.28 15.84
N ILE A 693 22.13 -7.18 16.20
CA ILE A 693 23.12 -6.35 15.51
C ILE A 693 24.34 -7.22 15.15
N PRO A 694 24.75 -7.29 13.87
CA PRO A 694 23.98 -6.89 12.70
C PRO A 694 22.70 -7.73 12.57
N PRO A 695 21.60 -7.17 12.02
CA PRO A 695 20.38 -7.95 11.78
C PRO A 695 20.60 -8.94 10.63
N PRO A 696 19.94 -10.11 10.64
CA PRO A 696 19.91 -10.99 9.47
C PRO A 696 19.20 -10.30 8.30
N THR A 697 19.75 -10.38 7.09
CA THR A 697 19.04 -9.94 5.87
C THR A 697 18.00 -10.97 5.41
N ARG A 698 16.94 -10.51 4.75
CA ARG A 698 15.94 -11.35 4.05
C ARG A 698 16.18 -11.45 2.54
N ASP A 699 17.12 -10.68 1.99
CA ASP A 699 17.39 -10.56 0.54
C ASP A 699 16.13 -10.23 -0.28
N ASN A 700 15.38 -9.21 0.14
CA ASN A 700 14.24 -8.69 -0.62
C ASN A 700 14.13 -7.17 -0.42
N MET A 701 13.92 -6.44 -1.51
CA MET A 701 13.47 -5.04 -1.47
C MET A 701 11.98 -5.01 -1.78
N GLU A 702 11.18 -4.50 -0.85
CA GLU A 702 9.75 -4.30 -1.09
C GLU A 702 9.51 -3.08 -1.99
N SER A 703 8.48 -3.12 -2.84
CA SER A 703 8.20 -2.00 -3.75
C SER A 703 7.74 -0.75 -2.98
N PHE A 704 7.00 -0.93 -1.88
CA PHE A 704 6.65 0.13 -0.92
C PHE A 704 7.83 0.78 -0.20
N TRP A 705 9.04 0.22 -0.25
CA TRP A 705 10.24 0.98 0.15
C TRP A 705 10.43 2.22 -0.73
N LEU A 706 10.17 2.09 -2.04
CA LEU A 706 10.23 3.17 -3.03
C LEU A 706 8.92 3.97 -3.08
N ALA A 707 7.78 3.28 -3.10
CA ALA A 707 6.47 3.90 -3.25
C ALA A 707 6.03 4.66 -2.00
N GLU A 708 6.32 4.15 -0.80
CA GLU A 708 5.74 4.68 0.44
C GLU A 708 6.80 5.20 1.41
N THR A 709 7.69 4.34 1.90
CA THR A 709 8.58 4.68 3.02
C THR A 709 9.50 5.85 2.68
N LEU A 710 10.15 5.81 1.50
CA LEU A 710 10.98 6.93 1.03
C LEU A 710 10.16 8.13 0.53
N LYS A 711 8.94 7.92 0.00
CA LYS A 711 8.03 9.01 -0.41
C LYS A 711 7.57 9.83 0.79
N TYR A 712 7.07 9.17 1.83
CA TYR A 712 6.64 9.81 3.08
C TYR A 712 7.81 10.44 3.82
N MET A 713 9.00 9.83 3.87
CA MET A 713 10.20 10.49 4.41
C MET A 713 10.58 11.75 3.62
N TYR A 714 10.53 11.72 2.29
CA TYR A 714 10.85 12.87 1.45
C TYR A 714 9.85 14.02 1.61
N LEU A 715 8.55 13.69 1.71
CA LEU A 715 7.48 14.65 1.98
C LEU A 715 7.53 15.18 3.42
N LEU A 716 7.95 14.37 4.39
CA LEU A 716 8.11 14.76 5.80
C LEU A 716 9.23 15.79 5.95
N PHE A 717 10.31 15.72 5.16
CA PHE A 717 11.38 16.72 5.15
C PHE A 717 11.18 17.85 4.12
N SER A 718 10.22 17.73 3.22
CA SER A 718 9.83 18.80 2.28
C SER A 718 9.06 19.93 2.98
N PRO A 719 8.95 21.10 2.34
CA PRO A 719 7.87 22.05 2.61
C PRO A 719 6.48 21.38 2.59
N ASP A 720 5.51 22.03 3.23
CA ASP A 720 4.12 21.60 3.34
C ASP A 720 3.26 21.94 2.10
N ASP A 721 3.73 22.85 1.24
CA ASP A 721 3.12 23.18 -0.06
C ASP A 721 3.33 22.12 -1.15
N LEU A 722 4.25 21.16 -0.96
CA LEU A 722 4.42 20.03 -1.86
C LEU A 722 3.37 18.95 -1.58
N LEU A 723 2.37 18.82 -2.46
CA LEU A 723 1.21 17.94 -2.29
C LEU A 723 0.45 18.21 -0.97
N PRO A 724 -0.17 19.39 -0.82
CA PRO A 724 -0.77 19.81 0.44
C PRO A 724 -2.00 18.96 0.77
N LEU A 725 -2.10 18.55 2.03
CA LEU A 725 -3.04 17.52 2.49
C LEU A 725 -4.51 17.91 2.38
N ASP A 726 -4.83 19.18 2.16
CA ASP A 726 -6.19 19.69 1.98
C ASP A 726 -6.69 19.61 0.52
N GLN A 727 -5.79 19.40 -0.45
CA GLN A 727 -6.06 19.33 -1.89
C GLN A 727 -5.98 17.91 -2.47
N ILE A 728 -5.23 17.01 -1.83
CA ILE A 728 -5.08 15.61 -2.25
C ILE A 728 -5.63 14.61 -1.22
N VAL A 729 -5.72 13.35 -1.63
CA VAL A 729 -5.66 12.19 -0.73
C VAL A 729 -4.56 11.24 -1.22
N PHE A 730 -3.83 10.63 -0.29
CA PHE A 730 -3.01 9.45 -0.62
C PHE A 730 -3.89 8.21 -0.53
N ASN A 731 -3.74 7.25 -1.45
CA ASN A 731 -4.34 5.92 -1.34
C ASN A 731 -3.61 5.09 -0.24
N THR A 732 -3.88 3.78 -0.12
CA THR A 732 -3.23 2.89 0.89
C THR A 732 -1.79 2.50 0.50
N GLU A 733 -1.30 2.89 -0.67
CA GLU A 733 0.07 2.64 -1.18
C GLU A 733 0.79 3.97 -1.49
N ALA A 734 0.48 5.00 -0.68
CA ALA A 734 0.99 6.36 -0.79
C ALA A 734 0.83 7.05 -2.17
N HIS A 735 -0.07 6.61 -3.04
CA HIS A 735 -0.31 7.25 -4.33
C HIS A 735 -1.24 8.46 -4.23
N ALA A 736 -0.82 9.60 -4.77
CA ALA A 736 -1.53 10.87 -4.63
C ALA A 736 -2.64 11.04 -5.68
N PHE A 737 -3.88 11.19 -5.23
CA PHE A 737 -5.03 11.56 -6.07
C PHE A 737 -5.55 12.96 -5.71
N PRO A 738 -6.09 13.72 -6.68
CA PRO A 738 -6.75 14.99 -6.40
C PRO A 738 -8.06 14.79 -5.64
N ARG A 739 -8.42 15.76 -4.80
CA ARG A 739 -9.80 15.89 -4.31
C ARG A 739 -10.64 16.56 -5.38
N PHE A 740 -11.62 15.85 -5.92
CA PHE A 740 -12.42 16.29 -7.05
C PHE A 740 -13.90 16.51 -6.70
N ASP A 741 -14.54 17.38 -7.48
CA ASP A 741 -15.96 17.69 -7.37
C ASP A 741 -16.75 16.67 -8.19
N ALA A 742 -17.19 15.59 -7.53
CA ALA A 742 -17.90 14.46 -8.14
C ALA A 742 -19.14 14.91 -8.95
N SER A 743 -19.83 15.94 -8.48
CA SER A 743 -21.02 16.50 -9.14
C SER A 743 -20.77 16.97 -10.59
N LYS A 744 -19.53 17.37 -10.95
CA LYS A 744 -19.17 17.78 -12.32
C LYS A 744 -19.32 16.66 -13.35
N LYS A 745 -19.09 15.41 -12.94
CA LYS A 745 -19.34 14.20 -13.75
C LYS A 745 -20.69 13.54 -13.40
N ARG A 746 -21.51 14.19 -12.56
CA ARG A 746 -22.81 13.72 -12.03
C ARG A 746 -22.72 12.51 -11.06
N PHE A 747 -21.53 12.18 -10.59
CA PHE A 747 -21.34 11.15 -9.58
C PHE A 747 -21.80 11.64 -8.20
N LYS A 748 -22.29 10.70 -7.40
CA LYS A 748 -22.87 10.87 -6.07
C LYS A 748 -23.03 9.48 -5.45
N THR A 749 -23.18 9.41 -4.13
CA THR A 749 -23.51 8.15 -3.43
C THR A 749 -24.81 7.53 -3.99
N GLY A 750 -24.71 6.32 -4.52
CA GLY A 750 -25.80 5.55 -5.14
C GLY A 750 -26.71 4.79 -4.15
N TRP A 751 -26.39 4.84 -2.86
CA TRP A 751 -27.04 4.05 -1.80
C TRP A 751 -27.34 4.87 -0.54
N GLU A 752 -28.13 4.29 0.37
CA GLU A 752 -28.43 4.83 1.69
C GLU A 752 -28.12 3.78 2.76
N ARG A 753 -27.61 4.21 3.92
CA ARG A 753 -27.46 3.34 5.10
C ARG A 753 -28.82 2.83 5.59
N ILE A 754 -28.86 1.61 6.11
CA ILE A 754 -30.04 1.15 6.87
C ILE A 754 -30.02 1.86 8.25
N PRO A 755 -31.12 2.50 8.69
CA PRO A 755 -31.17 3.20 9.97
C PRO A 755 -30.79 2.30 11.16
N ARG A 756 -30.12 2.85 12.17
CA ARG A 756 -29.70 2.13 13.38
C ARG A 756 -30.46 2.61 14.62
N ASP A 757 -30.67 1.72 15.59
CA ASP A 757 -31.23 2.07 16.91
C ASP A 757 -30.16 2.63 17.86
N ASP A 758 -30.56 3.07 19.05
CA ASP A 758 -29.66 3.61 20.10
C ASP A 758 -28.61 2.60 20.61
N LYS A 759 -28.64 1.35 20.13
CA LYS A 759 -27.72 0.25 20.46
C LYS A 759 -26.90 -0.21 19.24
N GLY A 760 -27.04 0.46 18.09
CA GLY A 760 -26.34 0.19 16.83
C GLY A 760 -26.96 -0.88 15.93
N ASN A 761 -28.11 -1.45 16.29
CA ASN A 761 -28.78 -2.50 15.52
C ASN A 761 -29.54 -1.93 14.32
N LEU A 762 -29.54 -2.63 13.18
CA LEU A 762 -30.30 -2.23 12.00
C LEU A 762 -31.82 -2.25 12.26
N VAL A 763 -32.52 -1.19 11.80
CA VAL A 763 -33.96 -0.99 11.91
C VAL A 763 -34.60 -1.10 10.52
N PRO A 764 -35.52 -2.05 10.27
CA PRO A 764 -36.19 -2.17 8.97
C PRO A 764 -36.98 -0.90 8.62
N LYS A 765 -36.84 -0.38 7.39
CA LYS A 765 -37.45 0.90 6.96
C LYS A 765 -38.95 1.04 7.29
N LYS A 766 -39.74 -0.04 7.20
CA LYS A 766 -41.17 -0.05 7.56
C LYS A 766 -41.47 0.42 9.00
N ALA A 767 -40.62 0.06 9.97
CA ALA A 767 -40.80 0.44 11.37
C ALA A 767 -40.53 1.93 11.64
N VAL A 768 -39.88 2.63 10.69
CA VAL A 768 -39.61 4.07 10.75
C VAL A 768 -40.80 4.89 10.24
N GLU A 769 -41.58 4.34 9.31
CA GLU A 769 -42.80 4.97 8.77
C GLU A 769 -43.93 4.91 9.80
N GLU A 770 -44.14 3.76 10.44
CA GLU A 770 -45.13 3.61 11.53
C GLU A 770 -44.86 4.60 12.68
N LYS A 771 -43.58 4.74 13.10
CA LYS A 771 -43.13 5.72 14.11
C LYS A 771 -43.23 7.20 13.69
N LYS A 772 -43.48 7.50 12.42
CA LYS A 772 -43.77 8.86 11.93
C LYS A 772 -45.28 9.14 11.76
N THR A 773 -46.11 8.12 11.99
CA THR A 773 -47.58 8.20 11.90
C THR A 773 -48.29 7.97 13.25
N SER A 774 -47.52 7.72 14.32
CA SER A 774 -47.96 7.65 15.72
C SER A 774 -47.57 8.89 16.52
#